data_AF-A0AAN8P1F6-F1
#
_entry.id   AF-A0AAN8P1F6-F1
#
_cell.length_a   1.000
_cell.length_b   1.000
_cell.length_c   1.000
_cell.angle_alpha   90.00
_cell.angle_beta   90.00
_cell.angle_gamma   90.00
#
_symmetry.space_group_name_H-M   'P 1'
#
loop_
_entity.id
_entity.type
_entity.pdbx_description
1 polymer ?
#
loop_
_entity_poly.entity_id
_entity_poly.type
_entity_poly.pdbx_seq_one_letter_code
_entity_poly.pdbx_strand_id
1 'polypeptide(L)'
;MNECNVNNSPNEQVDNQISKDCSLESSQCSSPISQNVENNEDVCGTTNVELAPSTSETSSGDSQNCHECLESDHSSLDCLETETADKLETNSDVVNDLKFLRDENEKLQAENMKLENENAKLEADRCLQLNELQEKLEKVINQQKLEIQRSQDFFKQHSEMYERQIAQLKQDCGVKIDRLSKQYDIAKKEKDSMVMKYAVSEKAVIDLKREIQSYDSKIKESLKDKEVSQTKLKNVVLEKNKINQLLEAKNFEIAGLERENSKRKDEINMRDSKIKWAQNKLKAEIDSHAETQGKLEKLQQKFNEAKEEAEQYKKQTQALLKSYQEAQEDKTNQEQEQKAKLIIDKYDEESAAKLQQELDNFKKRQQNLIEENTCFKTKIQNLERERFEYEEKITKLKHSMESQRETILDLQSQISEFETISLQLQQEREKLVTSQSEIESLHLQHSDMQHEVESCRNKEAELLEFTKQLTEKNVLLQSQFTAVDAKAQQLEIEHSSCTDQILQLINDNSNLKEELEKVKQQQGAENESLLKRLDVQTKKSEALAQEIADKEGEIQLLKKKHVVTLKASHELSKELQVCRKKIETYEGSQAALLGEGSRSSSNISLNNVEASENKSASSQASPVTVQTSLPTEPDKQVLIDKIVKIQKLNARKTEKIEFLEEHVRQLVAELQKKTRIIQTYIMREQSGALSSETMDHNKVTLSKHGGIMASVYNSKAIDEGMTLELSLEINQKLQAVLEDTLLKNITLKENMETLGNEIAKLASNK
;
A
#
# COMPACT_ATOMS: atom_id res chain seq x y z
N MET A 1 75.11 10.48 28.73
CA MET A 1 74.27 9.36 29.17
C MET A 1 72.87 9.69 28.71
N ASN A 2 72.50 9.57 27.43
CA ASN A 2 72.84 8.51 26.46
C ASN A 2 72.46 7.14 27.00
N GLU A 3 71.36 6.58 26.48
CA GLU A 3 71.45 5.48 25.52
C GLU A 3 70.22 5.45 24.61
N CYS A 4 70.34 4.78 23.47
CA CYS A 4 69.32 4.70 22.42
C CYS A 4 69.13 3.23 22.02
N ASN A 5 67.90 2.83 21.66
CA ASN A 5 67.57 1.86 20.61
C ASN A 5 66.06 2.02 20.30
N VAL A 6 65.56 2.22 19.08
CA VAL A 6 65.88 1.71 17.72
C VAL A 6 65.36 0.29 17.48
N ASN A 7 64.32 0.24 16.64
CA ASN A 7 63.85 -0.79 15.70
C ASN A 7 63.93 -2.29 16.08
N ASN A 8 62.83 -3.00 15.83
CA ASN A 8 62.81 -3.97 14.73
C ASN A 8 61.39 -4.40 14.32
N SER A 9 61.15 -4.42 13.01
CA SER A 9 60.14 -5.30 12.39
C SER A 9 60.82 -6.62 12.01
N PRO A 10 60.06 -7.72 11.90
CA PRO A 10 60.35 -8.77 10.92
C PRO A 10 59.35 -8.70 9.77
N ASN A 11 59.86 -8.88 8.56
CA ASN A 11 59.12 -9.38 7.41
C ASN A 11 59.76 -10.75 7.05
N GLU A 12 59.33 -11.39 5.95
CA GLU A 12 59.87 -12.66 5.42
C GLU A 12 59.40 -13.95 6.13
N GLN A 13 59.22 -15.09 5.45
CA GLN A 13 59.07 -15.36 4.01
C GLN A 13 58.34 -16.72 3.76
N VAL A 14 57.58 -16.78 2.66
CA VAL A 14 57.52 -17.85 1.63
C VAL A 14 57.59 -19.34 2.04
N ASP A 15 56.50 -20.09 1.76
CA ASP A 15 56.44 -21.14 0.71
C ASP A 15 54.94 -21.60 0.54
N ASN A 16 54.33 -21.53 -0.65
CA ASN A 16 54.27 -22.55 -1.74
C ASN A 16 53.39 -23.80 -1.43
N GLN A 17 52.58 -24.36 -2.35
CA GLN A 17 52.29 -24.04 -3.77
C GLN A 17 51.00 -24.78 -4.26
N ILE A 18 50.69 -24.64 -5.58
CA ILE A 18 49.95 -25.56 -6.49
C ILE A 18 48.59 -25.07 -7.03
N SER A 19 48.63 -24.68 -8.32
CA SER A 19 47.56 -24.73 -9.36
C SER A 19 46.26 -23.91 -9.19
N LYS A 20 45.73 -23.26 -10.24
CA LYS A 20 46.17 -23.19 -11.65
C LYS A 20 45.72 -21.90 -12.37
N ASP A 21 46.48 -21.60 -13.41
CA ASP A 21 46.39 -20.58 -14.46
C ASP A 21 44.97 -20.31 -15.01
N CYS A 22 44.58 -19.08 -15.41
CA CYS A 22 45.08 -18.27 -16.55
C CYS A 22 44.88 -18.96 -17.92
N SER A 23 44.49 -18.30 -19.02
CA SER A 23 44.23 -16.86 -19.25
C SER A 23 43.50 -16.57 -20.59
N LEU A 24 43.02 -15.31 -20.73
CA LEU A 24 42.94 -14.47 -21.96
C LEU A 24 42.19 -14.91 -23.26
N GLU A 25 41.28 -14.04 -23.68
CA GLU A 25 41.13 -13.40 -25.01
C GLU A 25 41.03 -14.18 -26.35
N SER A 26 39.82 -14.08 -26.94
CA SER A 26 39.54 -13.55 -28.30
C SER A 26 39.35 -14.48 -29.53
N SER A 27 38.64 -13.91 -30.52
CA SER A 27 38.82 -14.08 -31.97
C SER A 27 38.30 -15.33 -32.73
N GLN A 28 37.02 -15.22 -33.15
CA GLN A 28 36.48 -15.51 -34.50
C GLN A 28 36.49 -16.94 -35.15
N CYS A 29 35.44 -17.15 -35.96
CA CYS A 29 35.25 -18.20 -36.99
C CYS A 29 35.10 -19.66 -36.49
N SER A 30 34.21 -20.50 -37.04
CA SER A 30 33.47 -20.43 -38.33
C SER A 30 32.12 -21.19 -38.31
N SER A 31 31.22 -20.83 -39.25
CA SER A 31 29.97 -21.54 -39.65
C SER A 31 30.29 -22.80 -40.50
N PRO A 32 29.34 -23.55 -41.15
CA PRO A 32 27.89 -23.35 -41.46
C PRO A 32 27.00 -24.49 -40.86
N ILE A 33 25.72 -24.78 -41.15
CA ILE A 33 24.82 -24.78 -42.36
C ILE A 33 23.35 -24.76 -41.83
N SER A 34 22.31 -24.16 -42.45
CA SER A 34 22.17 -23.09 -43.45
C SER A 34 20.71 -22.60 -43.57
N GLN A 35 20.53 -21.29 -43.80
CA GLN A 35 19.65 -20.63 -44.78
C GLN A 35 18.09 -20.73 -44.73
N ASN A 36 17.48 -19.53 -44.78
CA ASN A 36 16.13 -19.27 -45.31
C ASN A 36 16.13 -19.40 -46.87
N VAL A 37 15.06 -19.13 -47.62
CA VAL A 37 14.67 -17.77 -48.06
C VAL A 37 13.39 -17.82 -48.93
N GLU A 38 12.48 -16.86 -48.67
CA GLU A 38 11.46 -16.20 -49.53
C GLU A 38 10.49 -16.96 -50.47
N ASN A 39 9.30 -16.35 -50.61
CA ASN A 39 8.41 -16.51 -51.76
C ASN A 39 8.93 -15.64 -52.92
N ASN A 40 8.70 -16.06 -54.16
CA ASN A 40 8.52 -15.13 -55.29
C ASN A 40 7.58 -15.76 -56.33
N GLU A 41 6.93 -14.91 -57.11
CA GLU A 41 5.96 -15.32 -58.13
C GLU A 41 6.62 -15.49 -59.52
N ASP A 42 5.87 -16.19 -60.38
CA ASP A 42 5.72 -15.94 -61.82
C ASP A 42 6.58 -16.69 -62.89
N VAL A 43 5.86 -17.02 -63.98
CA VAL A 43 6.28 -17.32 -65.38
C VAL A 43 7.15 -18.57 -65.71
N CYS A 44 6.43 -19.62 -66.14
CA CYS A 44 6.59 -20.40 -67.40
C CYS A 44 7.91 -21.16 -67.74
N GLY A 45 7.79 -22.46 -68.07
CA GLY A 45 8.84 -23.24 -68.76
C GLY A 45 8.50 -24.72 -68.99
N THR A 46 8.29 -25.12 -70.24
CA THR A 46 8.08 -26.52 -70.71
C THR A 46 9.33 -27.41 -70.46
N THR A 47 9.27 -28.76 -70.37
CA THR A 47 8.77 -29.75 -71.36
C THR A 47 8.49 -31.15 -70.75
N ASN A 48 8.07 -32.10 -71.61
CA ASN A 48 7.90 -33.56 -71.43
C ASN A 48 6.42 -33.98 -71.23
N VAL A 49 5.69 -34.60 -72.18
CA VAL A 49 6.05 -35.45 -73.36
C VAL A 49 6.72 -36.76 -72.89
N GLU A 50 6.16 -37.97 -73.10
CA GLU A 50 4.99 -38.39 -73.90
C GLU A 50 4.42 -39.72 -73.37
N LEU A 51 3.15 -40.03 -73.69
CA LEU A 51 2.72 -41.36 -74.17
C LEU A 51 1.22 -41.35 -74.56
N ALA A 52 0.93 -41.75 -75.80
CA ALA A 52 -0.43 -41.91 -76.31
C ALA A 52 -1.04 -43.27 -75.90
N PRO A 53 -2.33 -43.48 -76.23
CA PRO A 53 -2.59 -44.56 -77.19
C PRO A 53 -3.50 -44.13 -78.35
N SER A 54 -3.42 -44.85 -79.46
CA SER A 54 -4.14 -44.57 -80.70
C SER A 54 -4.99 -45.74 -81.19
N THR A 55 -6.20 -45.40 -81.68
CA THR A 55 -6.99 -46.08 -82.73
C THR A 55 -7.56 -47.50 -82.53
N SER A 56 -8.84 -47.64 -82.90
CA SER A 56 -9.58 -48.87 -83.30
C SER A 56 -9.79 -49.96 -82.22
N GLU A 57 -10.97 -50.62 -82.12
CA GLU A 57 -11.78 -51.16 -83.23
C GLU A 57 -13.32 -51.24 -82.96
N THR A 58 -14.07 -51.39 -84.06
CA THR A 58 -15.49 -51.81 -84.31
C THR A 58 -16.55 -52.08 -83.22
N SER A 59 -17.80 -51.72 -83.61
CA SER A 59 -19.11 -52.42 -83.38
C SER A 59 -19.73 -52.42 -81.96
N SER A 60 -21.06 -52.52 -81.76
CA SER A 60 -22.27 -52.20 -82.56
C SER A 60 -23.53 -52.20 -81.65
N GLY A 61 -24.67 -51.71 -82.16
CA GLY A 61 -26.02 -52.02 -81.63
C GLY A 61 -26.54 -51.20 -80.41
N ASP A 62 -27.84 -50.86 -80.33
CA ASP A 62 -28.90 -51.11 -81.33
C ASP A 62 -30.23 -50.35 -81.14
N SER A 63 -31.10 -50.50 -82.15
CA SER A 63 -32.57 -50.65 -82.10
C SER A 63 -33.50 -49.42 -82.23
N GLN A 64 -34.10 -49.36 -83.43
CA GLN A 64 -35.55 -49.11 -83.70
C GLN A 64 -36.08 -47.67 -83.53
N ASN A 65 -37.13 -47.21 -84.25
CA ASN A 65 -38.13 -47.94 -85.07
C ASN A 65 -38.69 -47.12 -86.27
N CYS A 66 -39.61 -47.73 -87.03
CA CYS A 66 -40.39 -47.26 -88.21
C CYS A 66 -39.63 -47.36 -89.56
N HIS A 67 -40.09 -48.16 -90.53
CA HIS A 67 -41.27 -47.99 -91.42
C HIS A 67 -41.21 -46.67 -92.20
N GLU A 68 -41.27 -46.61 -93.54
CA GLU A 68 -41.58 -47.61 -94.59
C GLU A 68 -40.94 -47.15 -95.95
N CYS A 69 -41.06 -47.77 -97.14
CA CYS A 69 -42.01 -48.76 -97.68
C CYS A 69 -41.39 -49.64 -98.82
N LEU A 70 -42.26 -50.20 -99.68
CA LEU A 70 -42.08 -50.92 -100.95
C LEU A 70 -41.42 -50.04 -102.06
N GLU A 71 -41.03 -50.52 -103.25
CA GLU A 71 -41.52 -51.69 -104.03
C GLU A 71 -40.46 -52.26 -105.00
N SER A 72 -40.68 -53.47 -105.50
CA SER A 72 -39.86 -54.10 -106.57
C SER A 72 -40.36 -53.71 -107.97
N ASP A 73 -39.56 -53.98 -109.01
CA ASP A 73 -39.91 -55.06 -109.95
C ASP A 73 -38.82 -55.38 -110.99
N HIS A 74 -38.80 -56.66 -111.40
CA HIS A 74 -38.02 -57.14 -112.53
C HIS A 74 -38.83 -57.00 -113.83
N SER A 75 -38.15 -56.94 -114.98
CA SER A 75 -38.12 -58.09 -115.94
C SER A 75 -37.76 -57.70 -117.40
N SER A 76 -37.46 -58.75 -118.17
CA SER A 76 -37.69 -58.91 -119.62
C SER A 76 -36.87 -58.08 -120.62
N LEU A 77 -35.93 -58.78 -121.26
CA LEU A 77 -35.64 -58.62 -122.68
C LEU A 77 -36.72 -59.34 -123.50
N ASP A 78 -37.17 -58.73 -124.62
CA ASP A 78 -37.51 -59.36 -125.92
C ASP A 78 -38.17 -58.27 -126.82
N CYS A 79 -37.59 -57.89 -127.97
CA CYS A 79 -37.61 -58.54 -129.29
C CYS A 79 -38.77 -58.07 -130.20
N LEU A 80 -38.42 -57.69 -131.44
CA LEU A 80 -39.20 -57.58 -132.70
C LEU A 80 -38.25 -56.87 -133.72
N GLU A 81 -37.67 -57.56 -134.70
CA GLU A 81 -38.18 -57.81 -136.07
C GLU A 81 -37.79 -56.73 -137.11
N THR A 82 -37.13 -57.14 -138.21
CA THR A 82 -37.65 -57.12 -139.60
C THR A 82 -36.58 -57.59 -140.62
N GLU A 83 -36.93 -58.57 -141.45
CA GLU A 83 -36.61 -58.70 -142.91
C GLU A 83 -35.13 -58.77 -143.41
N THR A 84 -34.78 -59.45 -144.52
CA THR A 84 -35.54 -60.26 -145.51
C THR A 84 -34.71 -61.43 -146.11
N ALA A 85 -35.39 -62.26 -146.93
CA ALA A 85 -34.93 -63.44 -147.67
C ALA A 85 -33.83 -63.18 -148.76
N ASP A 86 -33.32 -64.12 -149.56
CA ASP A 86 -33.83 -65.46 -149.93
C ASP A 86 -32.77 -66.40 -150.55
N LYS A 87 -32.96 -67.73 -150.41
CA LYS A 87 -32.73 -68.85 -151.37
C LYS A 87 -32.42 -70.20 -150.71
N LEU A 88 -33.37 -71.14 -150.86
CA LEU A 88 -33.26 -72.53 -151.37
C LEU A 88 -31.90 -73.28 -151.18
N GLU A 89 -31.85 -74.54 -150.73
CA GLU A 89 -32.85 -75.62 -150.82
C GLU A 89 -32.55 -76.82 -149.85
N THR A 90 -33.50 -77.78 -149.75
CA THR A 90 -33.41 -79.16 -149.17
C THR A 90 -33.64 -79.44 -147.66
N ASN A 91 -34.74 -80.15 -147.41
CA ASN A 91 -34.90 -81.38 -146.60
C ASN A 91 -34.73 -81.41 -145.05
N SER A 92 -35.88 -81.29 -144.37
CA SER A 92 -36.37 -82.19 -143.28
C SER A 92 -35.62 -82.31 -141.95
N ASP A 93 -34.34 -82.66 -141.91
CA ASP A 93 -33.77 -83.33 -140.73
C ASP A 93 -33.54 -82.38 -139.53
N VAL A 94 -33.19 -81.13 -139.81
CA VAL A 94 -32.94 -80.05 -138.81
C VAL A 94 -34.13 -79.84 -137.85
N VAL A 95 -35.35 -80.16 -138.26
CA VAL A 95 -36.58 -79.97 -137.46
C VAL A 95 -36.63 -80.91 -136.25
N ASN A 96 -35.97 -82.07 -136.31
CA ASN A 96 -35.95 -83.04 -135.21
C ASN A 96 -34.91 -82.68 -134.15
N ASP A 97 -33.70 -82.26 -134.55
CA ASP A 97 -32.64 -81.85 -133.62
C ASP A 97 -33.05 -80.62 -132.80
N LEU A 98 -33.76 -79.67 -133.43
CA LEU A 98 -34.33 -78.50 -132.76
C LEU A 98 -35.41 -78.86 -131.72
N LYS A 99 -36.07 -80.02 -131.81
CA LYS A 99 -36.95 -80.52 -130.74
C LYS A 99 -36.16 -81.10 -129.57
N PHE A 100 -35.14 -81.92 -129.85
CA PHE A 100 -34.32 -82.51 -128.79
C PHE A 100 -33.64 -81.42 -127.94
N LEU A 101 -33.04 -80.42 -128.60
CA LEU A 101 -32.42 -79.26 -127.95
C LEU A 101 -33.42 -78.41 -127.15
N ARG A 102 -34.70 -78.39 -127.54
CA ARG A 102 -35.77 -77.72 -126.78
C ARG A 102 -36.11 -78.51 -125.52
N ASP A 103 -36.38 -79.80 -125.66
CA ASP A 103 -36.69 -80.70 -124.53
C ASP A 103 -35.54 -80.80 -123.52
N GLU A 104 -34.29 -80.54 -123.95
CA GLU A 104 -33.11 -80.44 -123.08
C GLU A 104 -33.00 -79.07 -122.39
N ASN A 105 -33.26 -77.96 -123.11
CA ASN A 105 -33.34 -76.63 -122.50
C ASN A 105 -34.46 -76.52 -121.45
N GLU A 106 -35.64 -77.07 -121.71
CA GLU A 106 -36.76 -77.06 -120.77
C GLU A 106 -36.44 -77.85 -119.48
N LYS A 107 -35.61 -78.91 -119.57
CA LYS A 107 -35.06 -79.61 -118.39
C LYS A 107 -34.03 -78.77 -117.63
N LEU A 108 -33.08 -78.14 -118.33
CA LEU A 108 -32.05 -77.29 -117.72
C LEU A 108 -32.65 -76.05 -117.04
N GLN A 109 -33.70 -75.45 -117.62
CA GLN A 109 -34.47 -74.38 -116.96
C GLN A 109 -35.17 -74.89 -115.69
N ALA A 110 -35.76 -76.09 -115.73
CA ALA A 110 -36.40 -76.71 -114.56
C ALA A 110 -35.40 -77.20 -113.49
N GLU A 111 -34.11 -77.31 -113.82
CA GLU A 111 -33.02 -77.61 -112.88
C GLU A 111 -32.43 -76.32 -112.28
N ASN A 112 -32.18 -75.30 -113.11
CA ASN A 112 -31.78 -73.97 -112.65
C ASN A 112 -32.80 -73.38 -111.67
N MET A 113 -34.11 -73.42 -111.99
CA MET A 113 -35.15 -72.96 -111.05
C MET A 113 -35.15 -73.73 -109.72
N LYS A 114 -34.68 -74.99 -109.66
CA LYS A 114 -34.54 -75.71 -108.38
C LYS A 114 -33.33 -75.21 -107.60
N LEU A 115 -32.19 -75.06 -108.27
CA LEU A 115 -30.95 -74.56 -107.66
C LEU A 115 -31.09 -73.11 -107.17
N GLU A 116 -31.83 -72.27 -107.90
CA GLU A 116 -32.20 -70.91 -107.47
C GLU A 116 -33.10 -70.93 -106.23
N ASN A 117 -34.13 -71.80 -106.20
CA ASN A 117 -34.99 -71.98 -105.03
C ASN A 117 -34.27 -72.63 -103.83
N GLU A 118 -33.18 -73.36 -104.04
CA GLU A 118 -32.36 -73.96 -102.99
C GLU A 118 -31.36 -72.93 -102.43
N ASN A 119 -30.68 -72.18 -103.30
CA ASN A 119 -29.85 -71.03 -102.89
C ASN A 119 -30.67 -69.99 -102.12
N ALA A 120 -31.85 -69.60 -102.60
CA ALA A 120 -32.70 -68.62 -101.91
C ALA A 120 -33.10 -69.06 -100.49
N LYS A 121 -33.29 -70.37 -100.26
CA LYS A 121 -33.52 -70.93 -98.91
C LYS A 121 -32.25 -70.91 -98.06
N LEU A 122 -31.11 -71.32 -98.61
CA LEU A 122 -29.82 -71.30 -97.90
C LEU A 122 -29.40 -69.87 -97.53
N GLU A 123 -29.70 -68.88 -98.36
CA GLU A 123 -29.48 -67.46 -98.05
C GLU A 123 -30.44 -66.94 -96.98
N ALA A 124 -31.72 -67.31 -97.03
CA ALA A 124 -32.70 -66.99 -95.99
C ALA A 124 -32.32 -67.61 -94.64
N ASP A 125 -31.97 -68.90 -94.60
CA ASP A 125 -31.53 -69.61 -93.40
C ASP A 125 -30.22 -69.00 -92.84
N ARG A 126 -29.27 -68.64 -93.72
CA ARG A 126 -28.04 -67.92 -93.31
C ARG A 126 -28.36 -66.54 -92.74
N CYS A 127 -29.32 -65.82 -93.31
CA CYS A 127 -29.75 -64.51 -92.82
C CYS A 127 -30.42 -64.63 -91.43
N LEU A 128 -31.29 -65.61 -91.24
CA LEU A 128 -31.89 -65.92 -89.93
C LEU A 128 -30.82 -66.28 -88.88
N GLN A 129 -29.85 -67.13 -89.23
CA GLN A 129 -28.74 -67.50 -88.34
C GLN A 129 -27.85 -66.29 -87.98
N LEU A 130 -27.60 -65.38 -88.92
CA LEU A 130 -26.86 -64.13 -88.67
C LEU A 130 -27.63 -63.19 -87.75
N ASN A 131 -28.93 -63.00 -87.99
CA ASN A 131 -29.79 -62.16 -87.15
C ASN A 131 -29.90 -62.72 -85.72
N GLU A 132 -30.07 -64.04 -85.58
CA GLU A 132 -30.02 -64.72 -84.27
C GLU A 132 -28.66 -64.56 -83.57
N LEU A 133 -27.55 -64.58 -84.32
CA LEU A 133 -26.21 -64.40 -83.76
C LEU A 133 -25.98 -62.95 -83.30
N GLN A 134 -26.43 -61.97 -84.09
CA GLN A 134 -26.41 -60.55 -83.72
C GLN A 134 -27.23 -60.32 -82.45
N GLU A 135 -28.49 -60.76 -82.39
CA GLU A 135 -29.36 -60.56 -81.23
C GLU A 135 -28.76 -61.20 -79.94
N LYS A 136 -28.05 -62.33 -80.06
CA LYS A 136 -27.34 -62.98 -78.95
C LYS A 136 -26.08 -62.21 -78.53
N LEU A 137 -25.23 -61.79 -79.48
CA LEU A 137 -24.07 -60.93 -79.23
C LEU A 137 -24.47 -59.63 -78.54
N GLU A 138 -25.57 -59.04 -78.97
CA GLU A 138 -26.08 -57.75 -78.51
C GLU A 138 -26.69 -57.81 -77.12
N LYS A 139 -27.41 -58.89 -76.79
CA LYS A 139 -27.82 -59.20 -75.42
C LYS A 139 -26.60 -59.34 -74.49
N VAL A 140 -25.53 -59.99 -74.94
CA VAL A 140 -24.27 -60.10 -74.18
C VAL A 140 -23.57 -58.73 -74.03
N ILE A 141 -23.46 -57.95 -75.10
CA ILE A 141 -22.88 -56.61 -75.09
C ILE A 141 -23.64 -55.69 -74.14
N ASN A 142 -24.98 -55.71 -74.18
CA ASN A 142 -25.81 -54.86 -73.31
C ASN A 142 -25.79 -55.35 -71.84
N GLN A 143 -25.69 -56.67 -71.60
CA GLN A 143 -25.43 -57.21 -70.26
C GLN A 143 -24.06 -56.77 -69.71
N GLN A 144 -23.01 -56.82 -70.54
CA GLN A 144 -21.65 -56.36 -70.16
C GLN A 144 -21.61 -54.85 -69.91
N LYS A 145 -22.24 -54.02 -70.76
CA LYS A 145 -22.40 -52.57 -70.54
C LYS A 145 -23.04 -52.29 -69.17
N LEU A 146 -24.12 -53.01 -68.83
CA LEU A 146 -24.82 -52.88 -67.55
C LEU A 146 -23.98 -53.33 -66.34
N GLU A 147 -23.18 -54.39 -66.49
CA GLU A 147 -22.30 -54.91 -65.44
C GLU A 147 -21.08 -54.01 -65.21
N ILE A 148 -20.51 -53.43 -66.27
CA ILE A 148 -19.49 -52.38 -66.20
C ILE A 148 -20.07 -51.14 -65.49
N GLN A 149 -21.27 -50.69 -65.85
CA GLN A 149 -21.92 -49.55 -65.19
C GLN A 149 -22.16 -49.81 -63.69
N ARG A 150 -22.73 -50.96 -63.33
CA ARG A 150 -22.90 -51.36 -61.92
C ARG A 150 -21.57 -51.37 -61.16
N SER A 151 -20.51 -51.86 -61.79
CA SER A 151 -19.16 -51.89 -61.19
C SER A 151 -18.61 -50.48 -61.00
N GLN A 152 -18.73 -49.60 -62.00
CA GLN A 152 -18.32 -48.20 -61.88
C GLN A 152 -19.09 -47.46 -60.79
N ASP A 153 -20.41 -47.64 -60.70
CA ASP A 153 -21.24 -46.97 -59.70
C ASP A 153 -20.97 -47.50 -58.28
N PHE A 154 -20.67 -48.80 -58.14
CA PHE A 154 -20.17 -49.40 -56.90
C PHE A 154 -18.81 -48.79 -56.47
N PHE A 155 -17.85 -48.65 -57.39
CA PHE A 155 -16.56 -48.01 -57.08
C PHE A 155 -16.70 -46.52 -56.74
N LYS A 156 -17.58 -45.77 -57.41
CA LYS A 156 -17.89 -44.36 -57.06
C LYS A 156 -18.44 -44.27 -55.64
N GLN A 157 -19.46 -45.07 -55.31
CA GLN A 157 -20.07 -45.08 -53.97
C GLN A 157 -19.05 -45.42 -52.88
N HIS A 158 -18.14 -46.37 -53.13
CA HIS A 158 -17.04 -46.67 -52.21
C HIS A 158 -16.01 -45.53 -52.11
N SER A 159 -15.64 -44.86 -53.21
CA SER A 159 -14.73 -43.69 -53.16
C SER A 159 -15.34 -42.57 -52.32
N GLU A 160 -16.60 -42.19 -52.59
CA GLU A 160 -17.30 -41.18 -51.80
C GLU A 160 -17.42 -41.57 -50.33
N MET A 161 -17.64 -42.86 -50.01
CA MET A 161 -17.70 -43.34 -48.64
C MET A 161 -16.36 -43.18 -47.92
N TYR A 162 -15.24 -43.55 -48.58
CA TYR A 162 -13.90 -43.37 -48.02
C TYR A 162 -13.51 -41.89 -47.91
N GLU A 163 -13.88 -41.05 -48.88
CA GLU A 163 -13.68 -39.59 -48.81
C GLU A 163 -14.45 -38.97 -47.64
N ARG A 164 -15.72 -39.34 -47.44
CA ARG A 164 -16.52 -38.94 -46.27
C ARG A 164 -15.87 -39.39 -44.96
N GLN A 165 -15.39 -40.64 -44.90
CA GLN A 165 -14.71 -41.18 -43.71
C GLN A 165 -13.39 -40.47 -43.42
N ILE A 166 -12.59 -40.16 -44.45
CA ILE A 166 -11.34 -39.39 -44.33
C ILE A 166 -11.63 -37.94 -43.91
N ALA A 167 -12.68 -37.31 -44.43
CA ALA A 167 -13.10 -35.98 -44.02
C ALA A 167 -13.54 -35.96 -42.54
N GLN A 168 -14.32 -36.94 -42.11
CA GLN A 168 -14.73 -37.08 -40.71
C GLN A 168 -13.53 -37.32 -39.78
N LEU A 169 -12.61 -38.23 -40.14
CA LEU A 169 -11.39 -38.48 -39.36
C LEU A 169 -10.47 -37.25 -39.27
N LYS A 170 -10.41 -36.43 -40.34
CA LYS A 170 -9.71 -35.14 -40.32
C LYS A 170 -10.39 -34.13 -39.37
N GLN A 171 -11.72 -34.06 -39.40
CA GLN A 171 -12.51 -33.20 -38.50
C GLN A 171 -12.34 -33.61 -37.04
N ASP A 172 -12.48 -34.90 -36.72
CA ASP A 172 -12.33 -35.44 -35.36
C ASP A 172 -10.90 -35.23 -34.83
N CYS A 173 -9.87 -35.45 -35.66
CA CYS A 173 -8.49 -35.11 -35.31
C CYS A 173 -8.30 -33.60 -35.06
N GLY A 174 -8.89 -32.74 -35.91
CA GLY A 174 -8.87 -31.29 -35.74
C GLY A 174 -9.47 -30.86 -34.42
N VAL A 175 -10.70 -31.28 -34.12
CA VAL A 175 -11.39 -31.00 -32.84
C VAL A 175 -10.58 -31.50 -31.62
N LYS A 176 -9.90 -32.65 -31.76
CA LYS A 176 -9.03 -33.20 -30.71
C LYS A 176 -7.76 -32.36 -30.50
N ILE A 177 -7.12 -31.90 -31.57
CA ILE A 177 -5.95 -30.99 -31.52
C ILE A 177 -6.36 -29.65 -30.89
N ASP A 178 -7.47 -29.06 -31.33
CA ASP A 178 -8.06 -27.85 -30.77
C ASP A 178 -8.29 -27.96 -29.26
N ARG A 179 -8.88 -29.07 -28.82
CA ARG A 179 -9.14 -29.35 -27.41
C ARG A 179 -7.85 -29.46 -26.60
N LEU A 180 -6.83 -30.15 -27.13
CA LEU A 180 -5.54 -30.30 -26.47
C LEU A 180 -4.77 -28.98 -26.40
N SER A 181 -4.79 -28.16 -27.47
CA SER A 181 -4.18 -26.82 -27.46
C SER A 181 -4.86 -25.92 -26.42
N LYS A 182 -6.20 -25.89 -26.38
CA LYS A 182 -6.96 -25.13 -25.36
C LYS A 182 -6.64 -25.59 -23.94
N GLN A 183 -6.47 -26.89 -23.70
CA GLN A 183 -6.05 -27.42 -22.40
C GLN A 183 -4.60 -27.05 -22.05
N TYR A 184 -3.68 -27.09 -23.01
CA TYR A 184 -2.29 -26.64 -22.84
C TYR A 184 -2.20 -25.15 -22.52
N ASP A 185 -2.94 -24.30 -23.23
CA ASP A 185 -2.98 -22.85 -22.99
C ASP A 185 -3.57 -22.49 -21.62
N ILE A 186 -4.56 -23.25 -21.14
CA ILE A 186 -5.09 -23.11 -19.77
C ILE A 186 -4.01 -23.50 -18.75
N ALA A 187 -3.43 -24.70 -18.86
CA ALA A 187 -2.39 -25.17 -17.94
C ALA A 187 -1.15 -24.25 -17.92
N LYS A 188 -0.78 -23.67 -19.06
CA LYS A 188 0.28 -22.66 -19.18
C LYS A 188 -0.08 -21.38 -18.41
N LYS A 189 -1.28 -20.83 -18.62
CA LYS A 189 -1.78 -19.65 -17.89
C LYS A 189 -1.90 -19.91 -16.38
N GLU A 190 -2.30 -21.11 -15.97
CA GLU A 190 -2.34 -21.52 -14.56
C GLU A 190 -0.95 -21.60 -13.95
N LYS A 191 0.03 -22.22 -14.65
CA LYS A 191 1.44 -22.24 -14.24
C LYS A 191 2.01 -20.83 -14.09
N ASP A 192 1.78 -19.95 -15.08
CA ASP A 192 2.27 -18.58 -15.06
C ASP A 192 1.59 -17.75 -13.95
N SER A 193 0.28 -17.95 -13.72
CA SER A 193 -0.45 -17.36 -12.58
C SER A 193 0.11 -17.85 -11.24
N MET A 194 0.46 -19.14 -11.11
CA MET A 194 1.02 -19.72 -9.89
C MET A 194 2.42 -19.18 -9.60
N VAL A 195 3.27 -19.01 -10.62
CA VAL A 195 4.59 -18.35 -10.48
C VAL A 195 4.44 -16.90 -10.02
N MET A 196 3.51 -16.14 -10.60
CA MET A 196 3.23 -14.76 -10.17
C MET A 196 2.71 -14.70 -8.72
N LYS A 197 1.81 -15.61 -8.32
CA LYS A 197 1.34 -15.72 -6.93
C LYS A 197 2.50 -16.06 -5.98
N TYR A 198 3.36 -17.02 -6.34
CA TYR A 198 4.53 -17.39 -5.53
C TYR A 198 5.48 -16.19 -5.35
N ALA A 199 5.80 -15.47 -6.43
CA ALA A 199 6.67 -14.29 -6.37
C ALA A 199 6.08 -13.18 -5.48
N VAL A 200 4.77 -12.97 -5.52
CA VAL A 200 4.07 -12.02 -4.63
C VAL A 200 4.11 -12.48 -3.17
N SER A 201 3.89 -13.76 -2.87
CA SER A 201 3.98 -14.28 -1.49
C SER A 201 5.41 -14.28 -0.95
N GLU A 202 6.41 -14.63 -1.76
CA GLU A 202 7.82 -14.58 -1.37
C GLU A 202 8.26 -13.13 -1.09
N LYS A 203 7.85 -12.17 -1.95
CA LYS A 203 8.07 -10.75 -1.67
C LYS A 203 7.46 -10.34 -0.33
N ALA A 204 6.19 -10.70 -0.07
CA ALA A 204 5.53 -10.38 1.19
C ALA A 204 6.23 -11.00 2.41
N VAL A 205 6.75 -12.23 2.29
CA VAL A 205 7.56 -12.88 3.33
C VAL A 205 8.88 -12.15 3.56
N ILE A 206 9.55 -11.66 2.51
CA ILE A 206 10.79 -10.88 2.63
C ILE A 206 10.51 -9.48 3.23
N ASP A 207 9.42 -8.82 2.82
CA ASP A 207 9.00 -7.52 3.35
C ASP A 207 8.69 -7.65 4.86
N LEU A 208 7.90 -8.65 5.28
CA LEU A 208 7.64 -8.96 6.70
C LEU A 208 8.90 -9.31 7.49
N LYS A 209 9.85 -10.05 6.90
CA LYS A 209 11.16 -10.34 7.54
C LYS A 209 11.96 -9.05 7.79
N ARG A 210 11.93 -8.08 6.87
CA ARG A 210 12.57 -6.76 7.06
C ARG A 210 11.86 -5.93 8.14
N GLU A 211 10.54 -5.98 8.22
CA GLU A 211 9.79 -5.34 9.31
C GLU A 211 10.13 -5.93 10.68
N ILE A 212 10.14 -7.26 10.81
CA ILE A 212 10.55 -7.96 12.04
C ILE A 212 11.97 -7.54 12.46
N GLN A 213 12.93 -7.51 11.55
CA GLN A 213 14.30 -7.06 11.83
C GLN A 213 14.36 -5.58 12.28
N SER A 214 13.48 -4.71 11.75
CA SER A 214 13.36 -3.32 12.22
C SER A 214 12.81 -3.25 13.65
N TYR A 215 11.79 -4.04 13.96
CA TYR A 215 11.22 -4.10 15.31
C TYR A 215 12.19 -4.72 16.33
N ASP A 216 12.89 -5.80 15.99
CA ASP A 216 13.95 -6.40 16.82
C ASP A 216 15.07 -5.40 17.14
N SER A 217 15.43 -4.54 16.18
CA SER A 217 16.44 -3.50 16.37
C SER A 217 15.96 -2.43 17.35
N LYS A 218 14.71 -1.95 17.20
CA LYS A 218 14.06 -1.00 18.13
C LYS A 218 13.87 -1.58 19.53
N ILE A 219 13.58 -2.88 19.64
CA ILE A 219 13.47 -3.58 20.94
C ILE A 219 14.85 -3.63 21.62
N LYS A 220 15.93 -3.94 20.89
CA LYS A 220 17.30 -3.92 21.42
C LYS A 220 17.75 -2.53 21.86
N GLU A 221 17.33 -1.49 21.14
CA GLU A 221 17.58 -0.09 21.48
C GLU A 221 16.84 0.31 22.77
N SER A 222 15.52 0.09 22.83
CA SER A 222 14.70 0.36 24.02
C SER A 222 15.15 -0.44 25.26
N LEU A 223 15.72 -1.65 25.08
CA LEU A 223 16.34 -2.40 26.18
C LEU A 223 17.62 -1.73 26.71
N LYS A 224 18.48 -1.16 25.85
CA LYS A 224 19.64 -0.37 26.29
C LYS A 224 19.19 0.88 27.06
N ASP A 225 18.19 1.60 26.56
CA ASP A 225 17.65 2.80 27.23
C ASP A 225 17.08 2.46 28.62
N LYS A 226 16.42 1.29 28.73
CA LYS A 226 15.95 0.75 30.00
C LYS A 226 17.12 0.42 30.95
N GLU A 227 18.21 -0.18 30.47
CA GLU A 227 19.40 -0.48 31.28
C GLU A 227 20.14 0.79 31.74
N VAL A 228 20.28 1.79 30.87
CA VAL A 228 20.79 3.12 31.20
C VAL A 228 19.90 3.80 32.23
N SER A 229 18.58 3.77 32.06
CA SER A 229 17.62 4.35 33.00
C SER A 229 17.62 3.62 34.35
N GLN A 230 17.74 2.29 34.36
CA GLN A 230 17.86 1.49 35.58
C GLN A 230 19.18 1.77 36.31
N THR A 231 20.26 2.08 35.58
CA THR A 231 21.55 2.49 36.17
C THR A 231 21.46 3.90 36.76
N LYS A 232 20.85 4.86 36.06
CA LYS A 232 20.52 6.19 36.61
C LYS A 232 19.68 6.09 37.89
N LEU A 233 18.66 5.22 37.90
CA LEU A 233 17.82 4.97 39.08
C LEU A 233 18.62 4.40 40.26
N LYS A 234 19.52 3.44 40.04
CA LYS A 234 20.42 2.92 41.09
C LYS A 234 21.26 4.04 41.70
N ASN A 235 21.84 4.91 40.88
CA ASN A 235 22.67 6.03 41.36
C ASN A 235 21.86 7.03 42.19
N VAL A 236 20.64 7.38 41.75
CA VAL A 236 19.73 8.25 42.50
C VAL A 236 19.32 7.62 43.85
N VAL A 237 19.12 6.30 43.91
CA VAL A 237 18.85 5.59 45.17
C VAL A 237 20.06 5.62 46.11
N LEU A 238 21.29 5.49 45.60
CA LEU A 238 22.50 5.59 46.41
C LEU A 238 22.69 7.00 46.99
N GLU A 239 22.55 8.05 46.18
CA GLU A 239 22.64 9.44 46.66
C GLU A 239 21.50 9.80 47.63
N LYS A 240 20.28 9.31 47.40
CA LYS A 240 19.17 9.43 48.38
C LYS A 240 19.55 8.82 49.73
N ASN A 241 20.12 7.61 49.74
CA ASN A 241 20.49 6.93 50.98
C ASN A 241 21.62 7.67 51.72
N LYS A 242 22.61 8.20 50.98
CA LYS A 242 23.70 9.05 51.48
C LYS A 242 23.18 10.38 52.07
N ILE A 243 22.22 11.03 51.41
CA ILE A 243 21.54 12.23 51.94
C ILE A 243 20.77 11.90 53.23
N ASN A 244 20.05 10.77 53.28
CA ASN A 244 19.37 10.33 54.49
C ASN A 244 20.35 10.11 55.66
N GLN A 245 21.49 9.45 55.43
CA GLN A 245 22.52 9.24 56.46
C GLN A 245 23.10 10.55 56.99
N LEU A 246 23.32 11.55 56.12
CA LEU A 246 23.76 12.90 56.52
C LEU A 246 22.69 13.64 57.34
N LEU A 247 21.41 13.47 56.99
CA LEU A 247 20.28 14.05 57.70
C LEU A 247 20.11 13.41 59.09
N GLU A 248 20.22 12.08 59.19
CA GLU A 248 20.26 11.35 60.46
C GLU A 248 21.43 11.79 61.35
N ALA A 249 22.65 11.91 60.80
CA ALA A 249 23.81 12.42 61.52
C ALA A 249 23.58 13.84 62.05
N LYS A 250 22.99 14.74 61.25
CA LYS A 250 22.64 16.10 61.70
C LYS A 250 21.53 16.12 62.74
N ASN A 251 20.56 15.20 62.69
CA ASN A 251 19.56 15.05 63.76
C ASN A 251 20.21 14.60 65.09
N PHE A 252 21.20 13.70 65.05
CA PHE A 252 21.98 13.34 66.25
C PHE A 252 22.79 14.51 66.80
N GLU A 253 23.40 15.34 65.95
CA GLU A 253 24.13 16.55 66.32
C GLU A 253 23.21 17.59 66.99
N ILE A 254 22.05 17.88 66.38
CA ILE A 254 21.02 18.76 66.94
C ILE A 254 20.56 18.26 68.32
N ALA A 255 20.21 16.97 68.44
CA ALA A 255 19.83 16.38 69.72
C ALA A 255 20.99 16.37 70.75
N GLY A 256 22.25 16.45 70.30
CA GLY A 256 23.41 16.68 71.16
C GLY A 256 23.43 18.11 71.71
N LEU A 257 23.32 19.10 70.82
CA LEU A 257 23.29 20.52 71.15
C LEU A 257 22.10 20.91 72.03
N GLU A 258 20.91 20.34 71.80
CA GLU A 258 19.73 20.53 72.67
C GLU A 258 19.97 20.06 74.11
N ARG A 259 20.63 18.90 74.28
CA ARG A 259 21.00 18.37 75.61
C ARG A 259 22.05 19.23 76.30
N GLU A 260 23.02 19.79 75.58
CA GLU A 260 23.95 20.75 76.18
C GLU A 260 23.23 22.06 76.54
N ASN A 261 22.39 22.60 75.66
CA ASN A 261 21.62 23.82 75.92
C ASN A 261 20.74 23.68 77.17
N SER A 262 20.10 22.52 77.38
CA SER A 262 19.40 22.20 78.63
C SER A 262 20.33 22.27 79.84
N LYS A 263 21.51 21.62 79.80
CA LYS A 263 22.50 21.67 80.89
C LYS A 263 22.96 23.11 81.18
N ARG A 264 23.20 23.93 80.14
CA ARG A 264 23.58 25.34 80.30
C ARG A 264 22.45 26.15 80.94
N LYS A 265 21.20 25.88 80.58
CA LYS A 265 20.02 26.49 81.21
C LYS A 265 19.91 26.12 82.69
N ASP A 266 20.20 24.88 83.06
CA ASP A 266 20.22 24.43 84.45
C ASP A 266 21.42 24.99 85.25
N GLU A 267 22.60 25.09 84.63
CA GLU A 267 23.76 25.82 85.19
C GLU A 267 23.42 27.28 85.46
N ILE A 268 22.73 27.97 84.55
CA ILE A 268 22.25 29.35 84.71
C ILE A 268 21.23 29.42 85.84
N ASN A 269 20.19 28.58 85.85
CA ASN A 269 19.17 28.54 86.91
C ASN A 269 19.78 28.36 88.31
N MET A 270 20.82 27.51 88.44
CA MET A 270 21.53 27.32 89.71
C MET A 270 22.45 28.50 90.07
N ARG A 271 23.08 29.18 89.10
CA ARG A 271 23.83 30.44 89.34
C ARG A 271 22.88 31.55 89.79
N ASP A 272 21.75 31.72 89.12
CA ASP A 272 20.68 32.66 89.46
C ASP A 272 20.17 32.45 90.89
N SER A 273 19.96 31.19 91.29
CA SER A 273 19.54 30.83 92.64
C SER A 273 20.59 31.20 93.69
N LYS A 274 21.88 30.99 93.40
CA LYS A 274 23.00 31.41 94.26
C LYS A 274 23.13 32.94 94.34
N ILE A 275 22.93 33.65 93.23
CA ILE A 275 22.96 35.12 93.17
C ILE A 275 21.81 35.70 94.00
N LYS A 276 20.58 35.18 93.84
CA LYS A 276 19.41 35.60 94.64
C LYS A 276 19.62 35.35 96.14
N TRP A 277 20.23 34.21 96.51
CA TRP A 277 20.60 33.94 97.91
C TRP A 277 21.64 34.94 98.44
N ALA A 278 22.70 35.22 97.66
CA ALA A 278 23.74 36.17 98.04
C ALA A 278 23.22 37.62 98.14
N GLN A 279 22.34 38.04 97.22
CA GLN A 279 21.64 39.33 97.25
C GLN A 279 20.75 39.46 98.49
N ASN A 280 19.96 38.43 98.81
CA ASN A 280 19.12 38.41 100.01
C ASN A 280 19.97 38.44 101.30
N LYS A 281 21.09 37.72 101.34
CA LYS A 281 22.02 37.78 102.47
C LYS A 281 22.65 39.16 102.60
N LEU A 282 23.19 39.73 101.52
CA LEU A 282 23.77 41.08 101.52
C LEU A 282 22.75 42.13 101.97
N LYS A 283 21.48 42.01 101.54
CA LYS A 283 20.41 42.88 102.02
C LYS A 283 20.20 42.76 103.53
N ALA A 284 20.15 41.55 104.09
CA ALA A 284 20.01 41.35 105.53
C ALA A 284 21.21 41.94 106.33
N GLU A 285 22.43 41.85 105.80
CA GLU A 285 23.61 42.51 106.41
C GLU A 285 23.52 44.05 106.32
N ILE A 286 22.99 44.60 105.21
CA ILE A 286 22.75 46.05 105.05
C ILE A 286 21.66 46.53 106.01
N ASP A 287 20.54 45.81 106.13
CA ASP A 287 19.44 46.14 107.05
C ASP A 287 19.92 46.08 108.52
N SER A 288 20.79 45.11 108.86
CA SER A 288 21.48 44.99 110.15
C SER A 288 22.48 46.13 110.41
N HIS A 289 23.26 46.52 109.39
CA HIS A 289 24.16 47.67 109.47
C HIS A 289 23.39 48.98 109.69
N ALA A 290 22.26 49.17 109.00
CA ALA A 290 21.40 50.33 109.19
C ALA A 290 20.82 50.39 110.61
N GLU A 291 20.42 49.25 111.19
CA GLU A 291 19.92 49.20 112.56
C GLU A 291 21.02 49.48 113.61
N THR A 292 22.24 48.98 113.39
CA THR A 292 23.39 49.21 114.28
C THR A 292 23.96 50.62 114.15
N GLN A 293 24.03 51.19 112.95
CA GLN A 293 24.34 52.60 112.73
C GLN A 293 23.30 53.51 113.40
N GLY A 294 22.00 53.24 113.24
CA GLY A 294 20.94 54.00 113.90
C GLY A 294 20.92 53.87 115.43
N LYS A 295 21.56 52.83 116.00
CA LYS A 295 21.85 52.71 117.44
C LYS A 295 23.08 53.54 117.83
N LEU A 296 24.14 53.53 117.02
CA LEU A 296 25.35 54.33 117.23
C LEU A 296 25.04 55.83 117.17
N GLU A 297 24.28 56.30 116.19
CA GLU A 297 23.87 57.70 116.06
C GLU A 297 23.09 58.20 117.30
N LYS A 298 22.18 57.38 117.84
CA LYS A 298 21.46 57.67 119.09
C LYS A 298 22.37 57.68 120.32
N LEU A 299 23.43 56.87 120.34
CA LEU A 299 24.43 56.87 121.42
C LEU A 299 25.37 58.07 121.30
N GLN A 300 25.74 58.46 120.08
CA GLN A 300 26.53 59.64 119.77
C GLN A 300 25.77 60.93 120.14
N GLN A 301 24.46 60.98 119.88
CA GLN A 301 23.58 62.05 120.34
C GLN A 301 23.63 62.17 121.88
N LYS A 302 23.39 61.07 122.60
CA LYS A 302 23.45 61.05 124.08
C LYS A 302 24.82 61.42 124.64
N PHE A 303 25.89 61.03 123.95
CA PHE A 303 27.25 61.43 124.32
C PHE A 303 27.47 62.92 124.13
N ASN A 304 26.96 63.51 123.04
CA ASN A 304 27.01 64.95 122.82
C ASN A 304 26.17 65.71 123.86
N GLU A 305 24.94 65.25 124.16
CA GLU A 305 24.08 65.80 125.21
C GLU A 305 24.81 65.80 126.57
N ALA A 306 25.35 64.65 127.01
CA ALA A 306 26.12 64.54 128.25
C ALA A 306 27.45 65.34 128.23
N LYS A 307 28.08 65.52 127.06
CA LYS A 307 29.25 66.39 126.89
C LYS A 307 28.87 67.86 127.01
N GLU A 308 27.73 68.27 126.48
CA GLU A 308 27.22 69.64 126.59
C GLU A 308 26.82 69.95 128.03
N GLU A 309 26.19 69.01 128.75
CA GLU A 309 25.98 69.09 130.21
C GLU A 309 27.33 69.24 130.95
N ALA A 310 28.32 68.38 130.65
CA ALA A 310 29.64 68.46 131.27
C ALA A 310 30.38 69.78 130.95
N GLU A 311 30.23 70.32 129.73
CA GLU A 311 30.74 71.64 129.37
C GLU A 311 29.98 72.77 130.06
N GLN A 312 28.68 72.65 130.29
CA GLN A 312 27.89 73.61 131.07
C GLN A 312 28.36 73.61 132.53
N TYR A 313 28.49 72.45 133.17
CA TYR A 313 29.05 72.32 134.53
C TYR A 313 30.48 72.86 134.61
N LYS A 314 31.33 72.60 133.60
CA LYS A 314 32.69 73.15 133.53
C LYS A 314 32.67 74.68 133.38
N LYS A 315 31.79 75.24 132.53
CA LYS A 315 31.63 76.69 132.35
C LYS A 315 31.11 77.37 133.62
N GLN A 316 30.14 76.76 134.32
CA GLN A 316 29.65 77.21 135.63
C GLN A 316 30.78 77.21 136.67
N THR A 317 31.54 76.11 136.76
CA THR A 317 32.69 75.98 137.68
C THR A 317 33.81 76.98 137.34
N GLN A 318 34.09 77.21 136.06
CA GLN A 318 35.10 78.16 135.61
C GLN A 318 34.66 79.62 135.77
N ALA A 319 33.36 79.92 135.65
CA ALA A 319 32.81 81.24 135.96
C ALA A 319 32.86 81.52 137.47
N LEU A 320 32.56 80.53 138.31
CA LEU A 320 32.73 80.61 139.76
C LEU A 320 34.20 80.85 140.13
N LEU A 321 35.13 80.11 139.51
CA LEU A 321 36.58 80.27 139.73
C LEU A 321 37.09 81.64 139.25
N LYS A 322 36.64 82.13 138.08
CA LYS A 322 36.97 83.48 137.60
C LYS A 322 36.42 84.57 138.52
N SER A 323 35.17 84.45 138.97
CA SER A 323 34.57 85.37 139.94
C SER A 323 35.30 85.38 141.29
N TYR A 324 36.11 84.36 141.58
CA TYR A 324 36.95 84.26 142.78
C TYR A 324 38.36 84.83 142.52
N GLN A 325 38.97 84.51 141.37
CA GLN A 325 40.32 84.95 141.00
C GLN A 325 40.40 86.42 140.59
N GLU A 326 39.42 86.90 139.81
CA GLU A 326 39.29 88.32 139.40
C GLU A 326 38.94 89.24 140.59
N ALA A 327 38.69 88.67 141.78
CA ALA A 327 38.42 89.39 143.02
C ALA A 327 39.61 89.39 144.01
N GLN A 328 40.74 88.72 143.72
CA GLN A 328 41.76 88.42 144.74
C GLN A 328 43.19 88.92 144.48
N GLU A 329 43.70 89.01 143.25
CA GLU A 329 45.16 89.22 143.02
C GLU A 329 45.53 90.47 142.21
N ASP A 330 45.78 91.54 142.96
CA ASP A 330 46.40 92.78 142.49
C ASP A 330 47.77 92.98 143.17
N LYS A 331 48.84 92.25 142.73
CA LYS A 331 50.29 92.61 142.86
C LYS A 331 51.38 91.56 142.44
N THR A 332 52.44 92.09 141.79
CA THR A 332 53.91 91.75 141.83
C THR A 332 54.54 90.44 141.27
N ASN A 333 55.31 90.61 140.17
CA ASN A 333 56.77 90.33 139.95
C ASN A 333 57.48 88.94 140.13
N GLN A 334 58.26 88.50 139.11
CA GLN A 334 59.75 88.22 139.00
C GLN A 334 60.56 87.52 140.17
N GLU A 335 61.73 86.81 140.06
CA GLU A 335 62.70 86.27 139.03
C GLU A 335 63.86 85.45 139.75
N GLN A 336 64.91 84.75 139.23
CA GLN A 336 65.35 84.12 137.94
C GLN A 336 66.58 83.13 138.17
N GLU A 337 67.39 82.82 137.11
CA GLU A 337 68.63 81.98 137.00
C GLU A 337 68.46 80.43 137.23
N GLN A 338 69.17 79.39 136.69
CA GLN A 338 70.50 79.00 136.11
C GLN A 338 71.60 78.63 137.18
N LYS A 339 72.83 78.06 136.96
CA LYS A 339 73.71 77.92 135.76
C LYS A 339 74.93 76.93 135.91
N ALA A 340 75.04 75.90 135.04
CA ALA A 340 76.28 75.29 134.46
C ALA A 340 77.33 74.43 135.26
N LYS A 341 78.15 73.65 134.49
CA LYS A 341 79.55 73.13 134.71
C LYS A 341 79.83 71.97 135.74
N LEU A 342 81.03 71.32 135.84
CA LEU A 342 82.06 70.70 134.94
C LEU A 342 83.24 70.07 135.80
N ILE A 343 84.26 69.43 135.16
CA ILE A 343 85.67 69.10 135.59
C ILE A 343 85.97 67.88 136.52
N ILE A 344 86.98 67.04 136.16
CA ILE A 344 88.19 66.56 136.95
C ILE A 344 88.90 65.34 136.26
N ASP A 345 90.19 65.09 136.57
CA ASP A 345 91.18 64.40 135.70
C ASP A 345 92.15 63.42 136.44
N LYS A 346 92.59 62.34 135.75
CA LYS A 346 93.81 61.46 135.90
C LYS A 346 94.29 60.79 137.21
N TYR A 347 94.58 59.47 137.11
CA TYR A 347 95.91 58.87 137.37
C TYR A 347 96.09 57.50 136.63
N ASP A 348 97.23 56.81 136.85
CA ASP A 348 97.60 55.43 136.43
C ASP A 348 97.90 55.15 134.93
N GLU A 349 99.08 55.55 134.43
CA GLU A 349 99.48 55.33 133.03
C GLU A 349 100.03 53.92 132.68
N GLU A 350 100.59 53.14 133.62
CA GLU A 350 101.17 51.81 133.29
C GLU A 350 100.17 50.63 133.29
N SER A 351 99.15 50.66 134.16
CA SER A 351 98.02 49.73 134.06
C SER A 351 97.16 50.07 132.85
N ALA A 352 96.93 51.38 132.62
CA ALA A 352 96.29 51.88 131.41
C ALA A 352 97.05 51.49 130.14
N ALA A 353 98.39 51.50 130.09
CA ALA A 353 99.13 51.11 128.88
C ALA A 353 98.82 49.67 128.41
N LYS A 354 98.69 48.71 129.34
CA LYS A 354 98.32 47.32 129.02
C LYS A 354 96.85 47.17 128.68
N LEU A 355 95.96 47.80 129.48
CA LEU A 355 94.54 47.84 129.16
C LEU A 355 94.27 48.52 127.81
N GLN A 356 95.04 49.55 127.45
CA GLN A 356 94.97 50.27 126.18
C GLN A 356 95.46 49.39 125.03
N GLN A 357 96.52 48.60 125.21
CA GLN A 357 96.97 47.65 124.19
C GLN A 357 95.93 46.54 123.95
N GLU A 358 95.32 45.99 125.00
CA GLU A 358 94.22 45.02 124.87
C GLU A 358 92.98 45.66 124.27
N LEU A 359 92.58 46.85 124.75
CA LEU A 359 91.46 47.64 124.23
C LEU A 359 91.65 48.01 122.76
N ASP A 360 92.86 48.36 122.32
CA ASP A 360 93.17 48.68 120.93
C ASP A 360 93.25 47.42 120.05
N ASN A 361 93.62 46.27 120.62
CA ASN A 361 93.47 44.97 119.96
C ASN A 361 91.99 44.55 119.84
N PHE A 362 91.16 44.80 120.86
CA PHE A 362 89.71 44.58 120.80
C PHE A 362 89.03 45.55 119.83
N LYS A 363 89.39 46.85 119.81
CA LYS A 363 88.93 47.82 118.81
C LYS A 363 89.31 47.38 117.40
N LYS A 364 90.56 46.94 117.16
CA LYS A 364 90.97 46.39 115.86
C LYS A 364 90.15 45.16 115.48
N ARG A 365 89.92 44.22 116.41
CA ARG A 365 89.10 43.04 116.13
C ARG A 365 87.63 43.38 115.87
N GLN A 366 87.07 44.35 116.59
CA GLN A 366 85.74 44.89 116.36
C GLN A 366 85.65 45.61 115.01
N GLN A 367 86.66 46.41 114.65
CA GLN A 367 86.77 47.11 113.37
C GLN A 367 86.84 46.11 112.21
N ASN A 368 87.70 45.09 112.30
CA ASN A 368 87.77 44.02 111.31
C ASN A 368 86.42 43.30 111.15
N LEU A 369 85.72 42.99 112.25
CA LEU A 369 84.38 42.39 112.19
C LEU A 369 83.32 43.32 111.58
N ILE A 370 83.44 44.64 111.74
CA ILE A 370 82.58 45.64 111.08
C ILE A 370 82.91 45.74 109.58
N GLU A 371 84.18 45.67 109.21
CA GLU A 371 84.66 45.66 107.82
C GLU A 371 84.26 44.36 107.10
N GLU A 372 84.37 43.21 107.75
CA GLU A 372 83.82 41.93 107.27
C GLU A 372 82.29 42.00 107.11
N ASN A 373 81.55 42.51 108.11
CA ASN A 373 80.10 42.61 108.05
C ASN A 373 79.63 43.57 106.95
N THR A 374 80.29 44.72 106.77
CA THR A 374 79.99 45.66 105.67
C THR A 374 80.40 45.11 104.30
N CYS A 375 81.48 44.34 104.21
CA CYS A 375 81.84 43.60 103.00
C CYS A 375 80.77 42.56 102.63
N PHE A 376 80.34 41.72 103.59
CA PHE A 376 79.26 40.74 103.38
C PHE A 376 77.93 41.42 103.02
N LYS A 377 77.57 42.52 103.68
CA LYS A 377 76.36 43.31 103.37
C LYS A 377 76.40 43.87 101.95
N THR A 378 77.54 44.39 101.51
CA THR A 378 77.75 44.87 100.13
C THR A 378 77.64 43.71 99.13
N LYS A 379 78.19 42.54 99.46
CA LYS A 379 78.10 41.35 98.60
C LYS A 379 76.68 40.80 98.50
N ILE A 380 75.91 40.82 99.60
CA ILE A 380 74.47 40.49 99.59
C ILE A 380 73.71 41.47 98.69
N GLN A 381 73.90 42.79 98.84
CA GLN A 381 73.25 43.78 97.98
C GLN A 381 73.58 43.64 96.50
N ASN A 382 74.79 43.19 96.16
CA ASN A 382 75.15 42.89 94.76
C ASN A 382 74.44 41.64 94.24
N LEU A 383 74.41 40.55 95.02
CA LEU A 383 73.68 39.32 94.66
C LEU A 383 72.16 39.54 94.59
N GLU A 384 71.59 40.40 95.43
CA GLU A 384 70.18 40.80 95.37
C GLU A 384 69.87 41.60 94.08
N ARG A 385 70.79 42.48 93.66
CA ARG A 385 70.67 43.22 92.39
C ARG A 385 70.75 42.29 91.19
N GLU A 386 71.74 41.38 91.18
CA GLU A 386 71.87 40.35 90.14
C GLU A 386 70.61 39.47 90.08
N ARG A 387 70.08 39.03 91.22
CA ARG A 387 68.81 38.27 91.29
C ARG A 387 67.65 39.04 90.66
N PHE A 388 67.50 40.32 91.00
CA PHE A 388 66.45 41.17 90.45
C PHE A 388 66.60 41.37 88.94
N GLU A 389 67.81 41.59 88.44
CA GLU A 389 68.09 41.65 87.00
C GLU A 389 67.75 40.33 86.29
N TYR A 390 68.05 39.18 86.88
CA TYR A 390 67.68 37.88 86.30
C TYR A 390 66.15 37.65 86.32
N GLU A 391 65.45 38.07 87.38
CA GLU A 391 63.98 38.06 87.43
C GLU A 391 63.35 38.97 86.35
N GLU A 392 63.91 40.16 86.13
CA GLU A 392 63.48 41.07 85.05
C GLU A 392 63.75 40.49 83.65
N LYS A 393 64.92 39.86 83.45
CA LYS A 393 65.26 39.15 82.19
C LYS A 393 64.31 37.97 81.96
N ILE A 394 63.96 37.19 83.00
CA ILE A 394 63.02 36.07 82.93
C ILE A 394 61.59 36.53 82.60
N THR A 395 61.11 37.63 83.21
CA THR A 395 59.77 38.16 82.92
C THR A 395 59.66 38.71 81.49
N LYS A 396 60.68 39.43 81.00
CA LYS A 396 60.75 39.87 79.59
C LYS A 396 60.75 38.68 78.62
N LEU A 397 61.52 37.63 78.90
CA LEU A 397 61.53 36.41 78.08
C LEU A 397 60.19 35.67 78.11
N LYS A 398 59.52 35.58 79.26
CA LYS A 398 58.16 35.01 79.37
C LYS A 398 57.14 35.80 78.55
N HIS A 399 57.15 37.13 78.62
CA HIS A 399 56.23 37.96 77.85
C HIS A 399 56.46 37.83 76.34
N SER A 400 57.72 37.79 75.91
CA SER A 400 58.10 37.52 74.50
C SER A 400 57.61 36.13 74.05
N MET A 401 57.77 35.10 74.88
CA MET A 401 57.31 33.74 74.61
C MET A 401 55.77 33.67 74.48
N GLU A 402 55.03 34.37 75.34
CA GLU A 402 53.55 34.39 75.26
C GLU A 402 53.06 35.12 74.00
N SER A 403 53.68 36.25 73.63
CA SER A 403 53.37 36.95 72.37
C SER A 403 53.72 36.13 71.12
N GLN A 404 54.82 35.37 71.16
CA GLN A 404 55.14 34.39 70.11
C GLN A 404 54.15 33.22 70.06
N ARG A 405 53.63 32.78 71.22
CA ARG A 405 52.60 31.74 71.31
C ARG A 405 51.25 32.23 70.75
N GLU A 406 50.87 33.46 71.05
CA GLU A 406 49.66 34.12 70.52
C GLU A 406 49.73 34.25 69.00
N THR A 407 50.82 34.81 68.46
CA THR A 407 51.00 34.93 67.00
C THR A 407 51.10 33.58 66.27
N ILE A 408 51.59 32.52 66.92
CA ILE A 408 51.53 31.14 66.37
C ILE A 408 50.08 30.65 66.29
N LEU A 409 49.23 30.94 67.29
CA LEU A 409 47.82 30.56 67.28
C LEU A 409 47.03 31.33 66.20
N ASP A 410 47.28 32.63 66.04
CA ASP A 410 46.67 33.45 64.97
C ASP A 410 47.02 32.90 63.57
N LEU A 411 48.30 32.57 63.35
CA LEU A 411 48.76 31.97 62.09
C LEU A 411 48.16 30.57 61.87
N GLN A 412 47.94 29.78 62.93
CA GLN A 412 47.25 28.49 62.84
C GLN A 412 45.76 28.66 62.49
N SER A 413 45.07 29.67 63.03
CA SER A 413 43.70 30.01 62.62
C SER A 413 43.65 30.36 61.13
N GLN A 414 44.50 31.29 60.69
CA GLN A 414 44.58 31.73 59.30
C GLN A 414 44.89 30.57 58.34
N ILE A 415 45.79 29.65 58.69
CA ILE A 415 46.06 28.45 57.89
C ILE A 415 44.80 27.58 57.77
N SER A 416 44.08 27.33 58.87
CA SER A 416 42.84 26.55 58.83
C SER A 416 41.72 27.23 58.01
N GLU A 417 41.64 28.56 58.07
CA GLU A 417 40.72 29.36 57.24
C GLU A 417 41.08 29.22 55.75
N PHE A 418 42.37 29.36 55.38
CA PHE A 418 42.85 29.13 54.01
C PHE A 418 42.60 27.69 53.52
N GLU A 419 42.76 26.67 54.37
CA GLU A 419 42.46 25.28 54.04
C GLU A 419 40.96 25.08 53.75
N THR A 420 40.07 25.65 54.57
CA THR A 420 38.61 25.55 54.32
C THR A 420 38.18 26.30 53.06
N ILE A 421 38.75 27.48 52.78
CA ILE A 421 38.49 28.23 51.54
C ILE A 421 39.03 27.49 50.32
N SER A 422 40.21 26.86 50.42
CA SER A 422 40.78 26.03 49.35
C SER A 422 39.89 24.82 49.02
N LEU A 423 39.37 24.14 50.05
CA LEU A 423 38.44 23.02 49.89
C LEU A 423 37.11 23.46 49.26
N GLN A 424 36.56 24.61 49.67
CA GLN A 424 35.36 25.18 49.04
C GLN A 424 35.61 25.55 47.57
N LEU A 425 36.75 26.18 47.25
CA LEU A 425 37.13 26.51 45.88
C LEU A 425 37.24 25.25 45.00
N GLN A 426 37.76 24.15 45.53
CA GLN A 426 37.80 22.88 44.82
C GLN A 426 36.40 22.31 44.59
N GLN A 427 35.53 22.31 45.60
CA GLN A 427 34.14 21.83 45.45
C GLN A 427 33.35 22.66 44.42
N GLU A 428 33.51 23.99 44.38
CA GLU A 428 32.87 24.82 43.35
C GLU A 428 33.45 24.59 41.95
N ARG A 429 34.75 24.27 41.82
CA ARG A 429 35.34 23.85 40.53
C ARG A 429 34.78 22.51 40.05
N GLU A 430 34.62 21.54 40.94
CA GLU A 430 34.03 20.23 40.61
C GLU A 430 32.56 20.35 40.20
N LYS A 431 31.78 21.20 40.89
CA LYS A 431 30.40 21.58 40.49
C LYS A 431 30.35 22.27 39.13
N LEU A 432 31.28 23.18 38.86
CA LEU A 432 31.33 23.90 37.58
C LEU A 432 31.66 22.95 36.43
N VAL A 433 32.59 22.02 36.61
CA VAL A 433 32.92 20.98 35.60
C VAL A 433 31.72 20.06 35.34
N THR A 434 31.03 19.61 36.39
CA THR A 434 29.82 18.77 36.22
C THR A 434 28.70 19.52 35.51
N SER A 435 28.39 20.76 35.92
CA SER A 435 27.41 21.62 35.25
C SER A 435 27.77 21.90 33.78
N GLN A 436 29.06 22.10 33.47
CA GLN A 436 29.50 22.29 32.09
C GLN A 436 29.35 21.02 31.24
N SER A 437 29.62 19.83 31.78
CA SER A 437 29.37 18.57 31.07
C SER A 437 27.88 18.26 30.87
N GLU A 438 27.01 18.72 31.79
CA GLU A 438 25.56 18.68 31.61
C GLU A 438 25.10 19.63 30.48
N ILE A 439 25.65 20.84 30.41
CA ILE A 439 25.39 21.79 29.31
C ILE A 439 25.85 21.22 27.97
N GLU A 440 27.04 20.61 27.90
CA GLU A 440 27.56 19.97 26.69
C GLU A 440 26.68 18.77 26.26
N SER A 441 26.21 17.96 27.22
CA SER A 441 25.26 16.87 26.94
C SER A 441 23.89 17.38 26.47
N LEU A 442 23.41 18.52 26.96
CA LEU A 442 22.16 19.14 26.52
C LEU A 442 22.30 19.79 25.13
N HIS A 443 23.46 20.39 24.83
CA HIS A 443 23.77 20.89 23.49
C HIS A 443 23.82 19.77 22.45
N LEU A 444 24.40 18.61 22.79
CA LEU A 444 24.40 17.45 21.90
C LEU A 444 22.97 16.95 21.62
N GLN A 445 22.17 16.72 22.67
CA GLN A 445 20.77 16.31 22.53
C GLN A 445 19.94 17.33 21.74
N HIS A 446 20.18 18.63 21.92
CA HIS A 446 19.53 19.67 21.13
C HIS A 446 19.91 19.57 19.64
N SER A 447 21.18 19.32 19.32
CA SER A 447 21.66 19.13 17.95
C SER A 447 21.03 17.89 17.29
N ASP A 448 20.95 16.77 18.03
CA ASP A 448 20.34 15.53 17.54
C ASP A 448 18.83 15.74 17.27
N MET A 449 18.10 16.36 18.20
CA MET A 449 16.69 16.72 18.02
C MET A 449 16.45 17.69 16.85
N GLN A 450 17.36 18.63 16.60
CA GLN A 450 17.29 19.51 15.43
C GLN A 450 17.44 18.70 14.12
N HIS A 451 18.41 17.79 14.06
CA HIS A 451 18.61 16.91 12.90
C HIS A 451 17.42 15.96 12.67
N GLU A 452 16.78 15.45 13.73
CA GLU A 452 15.53 14.69 13.61
C GLU A 452 14.39 15.53 13.03
N VAL A 453 14.21 16.77 13.50
CA VAL A 453 13.18 17.70 12.97
C VAL A 453 13.43 18.04 11.50
N GLU A 454 14.67 18.25 11.09
CA GLU A 454 15.03 18.46 9.68
C GLU A 454 14.80 17.19 8.83
N SER A 455 15.15 16.01 9.35
CA SER A 455 14.83 14.73 8.70
C SER A 455 13.32 14.52 8.52
N CYS A 456 12.50 14.95 9.50
CA CYS A 456 11.04 14.88 9.41
C CYS A 456 10.49 15.85 8.37
N ARG A 457 10.98 17.10 8.33
CA ARG A 457 10.60 18.09 7.31
C ARG A 457 10.94 17.64 5.89
N ASN A 458 12.08 16.99 5.69
CA ASN A 458 12.46 16.45 4.38
C ASN A 458 11.50 15.34 3.93
N LYS A 459 11.15 14.42 4.82
CA LYS A 459 10.13 13.37 4.56
C LYS A 459 8.73 13.95 4.31
N GLU A 460 8.36 15.02 5.01
CA GLU A 460 7.12 15.75 4.78
C GLU A 460 7.11 16.39 3.38
N ALA A 461 8.20 17.02 2.96
CA ALA A 461 8.36 17.59 1.61
C ALA A 461 8.29 16.51 0.51
N GLU A 462 8.93 15.35 0.71
CA GLU A 462 8.83 14.19 -0.20
C GLU A 462 7.39 13.67 -0.33
N LEU A 463 6.66 13.56 0.79
CA LEU A 463 5.26 13.15 0.80
C LEU A 463 4.33 14.18 0.15
N LEU A 464 4.60 15.47 0.32
CA LEU A 464 3.86 16.56 -0.33
C LEU A 464 4.09 16.57 -1.85
N GLU A 465 5.34 16.39 -2.31
CA GLU A 465 5.65 16.30 -3.74
C GLU A 465 5.07 15.04 -4.39
N PHE A 466 5.08 13.89 -3.69
CA PHE A 466 4.36 12.68 -4.13
C PHE A 466 2.86 12.92 -4.23
N THR A 467 2.26 13.60 -3.23
CA THR A 467 0.82 13.95 -3.22
C THR A 467 0.47 14.90 -4.37
N LYS A 468 1.34 15.87 -4.67
CA LYS A 468 1.23 16.76 -5.83
C LYS A 468 1.27 15.97 -7.14
N GLN A 469 2.27 15.11 -7.35
CA GLN A 469 2.37 14.29 -8.57
C GLN A 469 1.20 13.31 -8.74
N LEU A 470 0.67 12.76 -7.65
CA LEU A 470 -0.54 11.92 -7.66
C LEU A 470 -1.77 12.74 -8.05
N THR A 471 -1.89 13.97 -7.55
CA THR A 471 -2.99 14.91 -7.88
C THR A 471 -2.91 15.36 -9.33
N GLU A 472 -1.73 15.74 -9.83
CA GLU A 472 -1.48 16.08 -11.23
C GLU A 472 -1.87 14.92 -12.17
N LYS A 473 -1.45 13.68 -11.85
CA LYS A 473 -1.86 12.49 -12.61
C LYS A 473 -3.36 12.22 -12.54
N ASN A 474 -4.01 12.45 -11.40
CA ASN A 474 -5.45 12.28 -11.27
C ASN A 474 -6.21 13.28 -12.16
N VAL A 475 -5.85 14.56 -12.12
CA VAL A 475 -6.41 15.61 -12.99
C VAL A 475 -6.18 15.33 -14.47
N LEU A 476 -4.98 14.87 -14.85
CA LEU A 476 -4.68 14.47 -16.23
C LEU A 476 -5.53 13.28 -16.69
N LEU A 477 -5.66 12.24 -15.86
CA LEU A 477 -6.51 11.07 -16.17
C LEU A 477 -8.00 11.43 -16.23
N GLN A 478 -8.49 12.32 -15.35
CA GLN A 478 -9.89 12.77 -15.37
C GLN A 478 -10.19 13.66 -16.59
N SER A 479 -9.22 14.48 -17.01
CA SER A 479 -9.30 15.24 -18.26
C SER A 479 -9.33 14.31 -19.49
N GLN A 480 -8.44 13.33 -19.55
CA GLN A 480 -8.43 12.31 -20.61
C GLN A 480 -9.73 11.49 -20.64
N PHE A 481 -10.24 11.07 -19.47
CA PHE A 481 -11.51 10.37 -19.35
C PHE A 481 -12.67 11.23 -19.89
N THR A 482 -12.74 12.51 -19.51
CA THR A 482 -13.78 13.44 -19.99
C THR A 482 -13.70 13.64 -21.52
N ALA A 483 -12.49 13.69 -22.09
CA ALA A 483 -12.30 13.80 -23.54
C ALA A 483 -12.68 12.51 -24.30
N VAL A 484 -12.46 11.33 -23.70
CA VAL A 484 -12.89 10.05 -24.27
C VAL A 484 -14.40 9.86 -24.15
N ASP A 485 -15.00 10.22 -23.02
CA ASP A 485 -16.46 10.19 -22.76
C ASP A 485 -17.21 11.11 -23.74
N ALA A 486 -16.77 12.36 -23.90
CA ALA A 486 -17.33 13.27 -24.90
C ALA A 486 -17.22 12.73 -26.33
N LYS A 487 -16.14 12.02 -26.67
CA LYS A 487 -15.98 11.38 -27.97
C LYS A 487 -16.87 10.13 -28.13
N ALA A 488 -17.10 9.37 -27.06
CA ALA A 488 -18.04 8.25 -27.07
C ALA A 488 -19.47 8.75 -27.31
N GLN A 489 -19.91 9.78 -26.58
CA GLN A 489 -21.22 10.42 -26.76
C GLN A 489 -21.41 10.97 -28.18
N GLN A 490 -20.38 11.59 -28.77
CA GLN A 490 -20.42 12.04 -30.17
C GLN A 490 -20.59 10.85 -31.15
N LEU A 491 -19.88 9.75 -30.94
CA LEU A 491 -20.01 8.54 -31.77
C LEU A 491 -21.36 7.83 -31.57
N GLU A 492 -21.98 7.90 -30.39
CA GLU A 492 -23.34 7.40 -30.14
C GLU A 492 -24.40 8.24 -30.88
N ILE A 493 -24.22 9.56 -30.95
CA ILE A 493 -25.07 10.47 -31.74
C ILE A 493 -24.92 10.22 -33.24
N GLU A 494 -23.69 10.00 -33.72
CA GLU A 494 -23.42 9.64 -35.12
C GLU A 494 -24.00 8.25 -35.46
N HIS A 495 -23.88 7.27 -34.57
CA HIS A 495 -24.43 5.93 -34.73
C HIS A 495 -25.96 5.93 -34.73
N SER A 496 -26.61 6.67 -33.82
CA SER A 496 -28.08 6.80 -33.81
C SER A 496 -28.59 7.48 -35.07
N SER A 497 -28.00 8.60 -35.49
CA SER A 497 -28.32 9.27 -36.76
C SER A 497 -28.16 8.35 -37.98
N CYS A 498 -27.11 7.54 -38.03
CA CYS A 498 -26.91 6.54 -39.08
C CYS A 498 -27.96 5.41 -39.01
N THR A 499 -28.32 4.97 -37.80
CA THR A 499 -29.37 3.96 -37.58
C THR A 499 -30.75 4.48 -38.04
N ASP A 500 -31.09 5.73 -37.72
CA ASP A 500 -32.33 6.37 -38.14
C ASP A 500 -32.40 6.52 -39.67
N GLN A 501 -31.30 6.88 -40.32
CA GLN A 501 -31.18 6.90 -41.79
C GLN A 501 -31.35 5.51 -42.41
N ILE A 502 -30.78 4.46 -41.80
CA ILE A 502 -30.97 3.07 -42.24
C ILE A 502 -32.43 2.64 -42.08
N LEU A 503 -33.08 2.98 -40.96
CA LEU A 503 -34.51 2.69 -40.74
C LEU A 503 -35.40 3.43 -41.74
N GLN A 504 -35.10 4.70 -42.04
CA GLN A 504 -35.80 5.45 -43.08
C GLN A 504 -35.62 4.79 -44.46
N LEU A 505 -34.39 4.45 -44.85
CA LEU A 505 -34.12 3.78 -46.13
C LEU A 505 -34.79 2.39 -46.23
N ILE A 506 -34.92 1.66 -45.11
CA ILE A 506 -35.68 0.40 -45.06
C ILE A 506 -37.18 0.66 -45.27
N ASN A 507 -37.75 1.68 -44.62
CA ASN A 507 -39.13 2.09 -44.79
C ASN A 507 -39.42 2.52 -46.24
N ASP A 508 -38.56 3.35 -46.82
CA ASP A 508 -38.71 3.83 -48.20
C ASP A 508 -38.54 2.68 -49.22
N ASN A 509 -37.63 1.72 -48.96
CA ASN A 509 -37.57 0.48 -49.74
C ASN A 509 -38.81 -0.41 -49.58
N SER A 510 -39.50 -0.36 -48.44
CA SER A 510 -40.77 -1.07 -48.24
C SER A 510 -41.89 -0.41 -49.04
N ASN A 511 -41.99 0.92 -48.98
CA ASN A 511 -42.97 1.72 -49.72
C ASN A 511 -42.81 1.52 -51.24
N LEU A 512 -41.58 1.64 -51.75
CA LEU A 512 -41.27 1.43 -53.17
C LEU A 512 -41.57 0.00 -53.65
N LYS A 513 -41.42 -1.02 -52.79
CA LYS A 513 -41.84 -2.40 -53.10
C LYS A 513 -43.36 -2.52 -53.17
N GLU A 514 -44.08 -1.88 -52.26
CA GLU A 514 -45.55 -1.88 -52.25
C GLU A 514 -46.14 -1.11 -53.45
N GLU A 515 -45.53 0.02 -53.82
CA GLU A 515 -45.87 0.78 -55.03
C GLU A 515 -45.57 -0.02 -56.31
N LEU A 516 -44.38 -0.64 -56.41
CA LEU A 516 -44.03 -1.49 -57.53
C LEU A 516 -45.02 -2.66 -57.68
N GLU A 517 -45.46 -3.26 -56.58
CA GLU A 517 -46.43 -4.36 -56.61
C GLU A 517 -47.84 -3.87 -56.99
N LYS A 518 -48.27 -2.69 -56.53
CA LYS A 518 -49.51 -2.04 -57.01
C LYS A 518 -49.45 -1.74 -58.52
N VAL A 519 -48.32 -1.26 -59.03
CA VAL A 519 -48.13 -1.01 -60.47
C VAL A 519 -48.15 -2.31 -61.27
N LYS A 520 -47.51 -3.39 -60.80
CA LYS A 520 -47.63 -4.72 -61.44
C LYS A 520 -49.08 -5.22 -61.46
N GLN A 521 -49.83 -5.06 -60.37
CA GLN A 521 -51.23 -5.47 -60.31
C GLN A 521 -52.11 -4.65 -61.26
N GLN A 522 -51.88 -3.35 -61.37
CA GLN A 522 -52.52 -2.48 -62.37
C GLN A 522 -52.18 -2.91 -63.80
N GLN A 523 -50.89 -3.09 -64.12
CA GLN A 523 -50.46 -3.58 -65.45
C GLN A 523 -51.00 -4.99 -65.75
N GLY A 524 -51.13 -5.86 -64.75
CA GLY A 524 -51.76 -7.18 -64.89
C GLY A 524 -53.24 -7.07 -65.26
N ALA A 525 -54.00 -6.22 -64.55
CA ALA A 525 -55.40 -5.97 -64.83
C ALA A 525 -55.62 -5.25 -66.18
N GLU A 526 -54.76 -4.31 -66.54
CA GLU A 526 -54.77 -3.66 -67.86
C GLU A 526 -54.50 -4.68 -68.97
N ASN A 527 -53.46 -5.50 -68.85
CA ASN A 527 -53.18 -6.58 -69.81
C ASN A 527 -54.32 -7.59 -69.91
N GLU A 528 -54.95 -7.99 -68.80
CA GLU A 528 -56.13 -8.86 -68.83
C GLU A 528 -57.31 -8.18 -69.54
N SER A 529 -57.52 -6.88 -69.33
CA SER A 529 -58.56 -6.10 -70.02
C SER A 529 -58.30 -5.94 -71.52
N LEU A 530 -57.02 -5.75 -71.91
CA LEU A 530 -56.58 -5.67 -73.30
C LEU A 530 -56.71 -7.03 -73.98
N LEU A 531 -56.38 -8.12 -73.30
CA LEU A 531 -56.51 -9.48 -73.82
C LEU A 531 -57.98 -9.88 -74.02
N LYS A 532 -58.87 -9.51 -73.09
CA LYS A 532 -60.33 -9.61 -73.26
C LYS A 532 -60.84 -8.76 -74.43
N ARG A 533 -60.33 -7.52 -74.58
CA ARG A 533 -60.71 -6.63 -75.69
C ARG A 533 -60.20 -7.14 -77.04
N LEU A 534 -59.02 -7.78 -77.07
CA LEU A 534 -58.44 -8.41 -78.25
C LEU A 534 -59.25 -9.64 -78.64
N ASP A 535 -59.57 -10.55 -77.70
CA ASP A 535 -60.47 -11.69 -77.91
C ASP A 535 -61.84 -11.28 -78.50
N VAL A 536 -62.46 -10.23 -77.97
CA VAL A 536 -63.71 -9.66 -78.52
C VAL A 536 -63.54 -9.12 -79.95
N GLN A 537 -62.40 -8.50 -80.27
CA GLN A 537 -62.12 -8.01 -81.63
C GLN A 537 -61.76 -9.15 -82.61
N THR A 538 -61.05 -10.18 -82.14
CA THR A 538 -60.78 -11.41 -82.92
C THR A 538 -62.09 -12.08 -83.27
N LYS A 539 -62.98 -12.34 -82.31
CA LYS A 539 -64.33 -12.90 -82.54
C LYS A 539 -65.18 -12.05 -83.47
N LYS A 540 -65.05 -10.72 -83.40
CA LYS A 540 -65.70 -9.81 -84.36
C LYS A 540 -65.10 -9.91 -85.76
N SER A 541 -63.78 -10.07 -85.88
CA SER A 541 -63.09 -10.26 -87.16
C SER A 541 -63.40 -11.62 -87.78
N GLU A 542 -63.52 -12.67 -86.97
CA GLU A 542 -63.98 -14.01 -87.37
C GLU A 542 -65.42 -13.96 -87.87
N ALA A 543 -66.32 -13.29 -87.15
CA ALA A 543 -67.71 -13.10 -87.58
C ALA A 543 -67.82 -12.31 -88.90
N LEU A 544 -67.02 -11.26 -89.07
CA LEU A 544 -66.94 -10.51 -90.33
C LEU A 544 -66.31 -11.33 -91.47
N ALA A 545 -65.33 -12.19 -91.18
CA ALA A 545 -64.76 -13.10 -92.16
C ALA A 545 -65.77 -14.18 -92.59
N GLN A 546 -66.59 -14.68 -91.66
CA GLN A 546 -67.71 -15.57 -91.97
C GLN A 546 -68.77 -14.85 -92.81
N GLU A 547 -69.15 -13.61 -92.46
CA GLU A 547 -70.11 -12.83 -93.26
C GLU A 547 -69.56 -12.56 -94.68
N ILE A 548 -68.25 -12.30 -94.82
CA ILE A 548 -67.59 -12.20 -96.14
C ILE A 548 -67.65 -13.54 -96.88
N ALA A 549 -67.34 -14.67 -96.24
CA ALA A 549 -67.40 -16.00 -96.86
C ALA A 549 -68.84 -16.37 -97.30
N ASP A 550 -69.85 -16.04 -96.48
CA ASP A 550 -71.26 -16.22 -96.81
C ASP A 550 -71.68 -15.33 -97.99
N LYS A 551 -71.19 -14.09 -98.05
CA LYS A 551 -71.42 -13.16 -99.17
C LYS A 551 -70.66 -13.58 -100.44
N GLU A 552 -69.47 -14.16 -100.34
CA GLU A 552 -68.77 -14.77 -101.47
C GLU A 552 -69.50 -16.02 -101.97
N GLY A 553 -70.05 -16.84 -101.07
CA GLY A 553 -70.94 -17.95 -101.40
C GLY A 553 -72.21 -17.48 -102.11
N GLU A 554 -72.83 -16.39 -101.62
CA GLU A 554 -73.97 -15.74 -102.27
C GLU A 554 -73.59 -15.19 -103.65
N ILE A 555 -72.42 -14.56 -103.81
CA ILE A 555 -71.87 -14.10 -105.09
C ILE A 555 -71.59 -15.29 -106.04
N GLN A 556 -71.10 -16.42 -105.54
CA GLN A 556 -70.92 -17.64 -106.35
C GLN A 556 -72.27 -18.24 -106.78
N LEU A 557 -73.29 -18.23 -105.91
CA LEU A 557 -74.66 -18.64 -106.25
C LEU A 557 -75.32 -17.67 -107.23
N LEU A 558 -75.08 -16.36 -107.09
CA LEU A 558 -75.52 -15.34 -108.04
C LEU A 558 -74.82 -15.48 -109.39
N LYS A 559 -73.50 -15.76 -109.43
CA LYS A 559 -72.76 -16.09 -110.66
C LYS A 559 -73.30 -17.38 -111.31
N LYS A 560 -73.56 -18.44 -110.54
CA LYS A 560 -74.20 -19.68 -111.04
C LYS A 560 -75.60 -19.41 -111.60
N LYS A 561 -76.43 -18.62 -110.90
CA LYS A 561 -77.72 -18.13 -111.40
C LYS A 561 -77.54 -17.33 -112.69
N HIS A 562 -76.62 -16.37 -112.75
CA HIS A 562 -76.34 -15.58 -113.95
C HIS A 562 -75.89 -16.44 -115.13
N VAL A 563 -75.09 -17.50 -114.92
CA VAL A 563 -74.72 -18.45 -115.98
C VAL A 563 -75.94 -19.25 -116.46
N VAL A 564 -76.88 -19.63 -115.58
CA VAL A 564 -78.15 -20.25 -115.98
C VAL A 564 -79.04 -19.25 -116.74
N THR A 565 -79.17 -18.02 -116.26
CA THR A 565 -79.90 -16.93 -116.93
C THR A 565 -79.26 -16.56 -118.27
N LEU A 566 -77.93 -16.64 -118.42
CA LEU A 566 -77.22 -16.40 -119.68
C LEU A 566 -77.42 -17.55 -120.67
N LYS A 567 -77.52 -18.80 -120.22
CA LYS A 567 -77.94 -19.93 -121.08
C LYS A 567 -79.38 -19.76 -121.54
N ALA A 568 -80.31 -19.48 -120.62
CA ALA A 568 -81.70 -19.15 -120.97
C ALA A 568 -81.79 -17.92 -121.89
N SER A 569 -80.94 -16.91 -121.69
CA SER A 569 -80.82 -15.73 -122.55
C SER A 569 -80.20 -16.05 -123.91
N HIS A 570 -79.37 -17.09 -124.05
CA HIS A 570 -78.87 -17.52 -125.36
C HIS A 570 -79.93 -18.24 -126.18
N GLU A 571 -80.76 -19.08 -125.54
CA GLU A 571 -82.00 -19.61 -126.15
C GLU A 571 -82.97 -18.47 -126.52
N LEU A 572 -83.28 -17.58 -125.58
CA LEU A 572 -84.17 -16.42 -125.81
C LEU A 572 -83.59 -15.43 -126.83
N SER A 573 -82.26 -15.36 -126.98
CA SER A 573 -81.60 -14.56 -128.02
C SER A 573 -81.74 -15.17 -129.40
N LYS A 574 -81.87 -16.50 -129.56
CA LYS A 574 -82.22 -17.09 -130.85
C LYS A 574 -83.64 -16.69 -131.28
N GLU A 575 -84.55 -16.52 -130.34
CA GLU A 575 -85.90 -16.00 -130.60
C GLU A 575 -85.90 -14.47 -130.83
N LEU A 576 -85.25 -13.69 -129.95
CA LEU A 576 -85.19 -12.22 -130.09
C LEU A 576 -84.34 -11.74 -131.28
N GLN A 577 -83.41 -12.55 -131.80
CA GLN A 577 -82.69 -12.27 -133.04
C GLN A 577 -83.59 -12.41 -134.30
N VAL A 578 -84.84 -12.88 -134.16
CA VAL A 578 -85.90 -12.73 -135.17
C VAL A 578 -86.61 -11.38 -135.05
N CYS A 579 -86.82 -10.86 -133.83
CA CYS A 579 -87.37 -9.52 -133.54
C CYS A 579 -86.35 -8.37 -133.79
N ARG A 580 -85.47 -8.52 -134.78
CA ARG A 580 -84.22 -7.76 -134.98
C ARG A 580 -84.38 -6.33 -135.54
N LYS A 581 -85.59 -5.74 -135.55
CA LYS A 581 -85.85 -4.45 -136.23
C LYS A 581 -86.96 -3.60 -135.60
N LYS A 582 -86.60 -2.74 -134.64
CA LYS A 582 -87.09 -1.35 -134.39
C LYS A 582 -86.67 -0.84 -133.00
N ILE A 583 -86.30 0.44 -132.89
CA ILE A 583 -86.22 1.27 -131.65
C ILE A 583 -85.11 0.79 -130.67
N GLU A 584 -84.06 1.51 -130.29
CA GLU A 584 -83.63 2.91 -130.50
C GLU A 584 -84.49 4.00 -129.82
N THR A 585 -84.22 4.31 -128.54
CA THR A 585 -84.51 5.60 -127.87
C THR A 585 -83.87 5.73 -126.46
N TYR A 586 -83.13 6.82 -126.25
CA TYR A 586 -83.04 7.69 -125.04
C TYR A 586 -82.63 7.20 -123.61
N GLU A 587 -81.48 7.76 -123.18
CA GLU A 587 -81.18 8.52 -121.92
C GLU A 587 -81.32 7.96 -120.46
N GLY A 588 -80.24 8.20 -119.67
CA GLY A 588 -80.30 8.72 -118.28
C GLY A 588 -80.15 7.74 -117.09
N SER A 589 -79.78 8.16 -115.86
CA SER A 589 -79.06 9.37 -115.40
C SER A 589 -78.71 9.30 -113.88
N GLN A 590 -77.68 10.04 -113.41
CA GLN A 590 -77.39 10.43 -111.98
C GLN A 590 -77.08 9.30 -110.95
N ALA A 591 -76.55 9.51 -109.73
CA ALA A 591 -75.57 10.43 -109.08
C ALA A 591 -75.26 9.85 -107.65
N ALA A 592 -74.45 10.35 -106.69
CA ALA A 592 -73.58 11.52 -106.45
C ALA A 592 -72.43 11.13 -105.44
N LEU A 593 -71.50 12.02 -105.06
CA LEU A 593 -70.34 11.68 -104.18
C LEU A 593 -69.65 12.92 -103.52
N LEU A 594 -68.78 12.69 -102.51
CA LEU A 594 -67.80 13.60 -101.83
C LEU A 594 -68.35 14.61 -100.78
N GLY A 595 -67.57 15.11 -99.79
CA GLY A 595 -66.23 14.71 -99.33
C GLY A 595 -65.45 15.76 -98.48
N GLU A 596 -64.70 15.28 -97.47
CA GLU A 596 -63.49 15.88 -96.81
C GLU A 596 -63.49 17.25 -96.05
N GLY A 597 -62.51 17.40 -95.12
CA GLY A 597 -62.20 18.64 -94.38
C GLY A 597 -61.31 18.43 -93.13
N SER A 598 -60.41 19.37 -92.77
CA SER A 598 -59.51 19.26 -91.58
C SER A 598 -58.74 20.55 -91.18
N ARG A 599 -58.27 20.57 -89.90
CA ARG A 599 -57.24 21.45 -89.24
C ARG A 599 -57.62 22.91 -88.85
N SER A 600 -57.43 23.29 -87.57
CA SER A 600 -56.42 24.28 -87.07
C SER A 600 -56.67 24.84 -85.64
N SER A 601 -55.57 25.27 -84.98
CA SER A 601 -55.43 26.23 -83.85
C SER A 601 -56.04 25.94 -82.45
N SER A 602 -56.02 26.95 -81.55
CA SER A 602 -55.63 26.77 -80.12
C SER A 602 -56.21 27.80 -79.11
N ASN A 603 -55.92 27.55 -77.81
CA ASN A 603 -56.03 28.43 -76.60
C ASN A 603 -57.33 28.36 -75.76
N ILE A 604 -57.26 28.90 -74.53
CA ILE A 604 -58.32 29.10 -73.48
C ILE A 604 -58.65 27.83 -72.63
N SER A 605 -59.03 27.90 -71.34
CA SER A 605 -58.64 28.73 -70.16
C SER A 605 -59.32 28.22 -68.87
N LEU A 606 -58.73 28.51 -67.69
CA LEU A 606 -59.31 28.62 -66.31
C LEU A 606 -60.55 27.82 -65.84
N ASN A 607 -60.37 27.12 -64.71
CA ASN A 607 -61.14 27.28 -63.45
C ASN A 607 -60.37 26.55 -62.31
N ASN A 608 -60.20 27.01 -61.05
CA ASN A 608 -61.00 27.85 -60.13
C ASN A 608 -62.22 27.09 -59.54
N VAL A 609 -62.44 26.88 -58.24
CA VAL A 609 -61.73 26.99 -56.93
C VAL A 609 -62.78 26.51 -55.87
N GLU A 610 -62.48 26.51 -54.56
CA GLU A 610 -63.38 26.14 -53.42
C GLU A 610 -63.61 24.62 -53.21
N ALA A 611 -63.90 24.10 -52.00
CA ALA A 611 -64.17 24.74 -50.70
C ALA A 611 -63.69 23.89 -49.48
N SER A 612 -63.53 24.56 -48.32
CA SER A 612 -63.86 24.19 -46.91
C SER A 612 -63.91 22.70 -46.42
N GLU A 613 -63.61 22.34 -45.15
CA GLU A 613 -63.41 23.16 -43.93
C GLU A 613 -62.75 22.38 -42.74
N ASN A 614 -62.39 23.13 -41.68
CA ASN A 614 -62.33 22.76 -40.25
C ASN A 614 -61.17 21.91 -39.63
N LYS A 615 -60.32 22.63 -38.88
CA LYS A 615 -59.91 22.42 -37.45
C LYS A 615 -59.28 21.05 -37.04
N SER A 616 -58.20 20.99 -36.24
CA SER A 616 -58.01 21.73 -34.97
C SER A 616 -56.56 21.79 -34.45
N ALA A 617 -56.29 22.82 -33.62
CA ALA A 617 -55.46 22.83 -32.39
C ALA A 617 -53.90 22.80 -32.41
N SER A 618 -53.35 23.90 -31.83
CA SER A 618 -52.28 23.95 -30.82
C SER A 618 -50.79 24.06 -31.21
N SER A 619 -50.14 25.08 -30.61
CA SER A 619 -48.70 25.21 -30.34
C SER A 619 -47.75 25.37 -31.56
N GLN A 620 -46.59 26.04 -31.47
CA GLN A 620 -45.95 26.79 -30.38
C GLN A 620 -45.17 28.00 -30.95
N ALA A 621 -44.81 28.99 -30.14
CA ALA A 621 -44.18 30.23 -30.60
C ALA A 621 -42.63 30.21 -30.53
N SER A 622 -42.00 31.07 -31.35
CA SER A 622 -40.61 31.53 -31.27
C SER A 622 -40.30 32.20 -29.91
N PRO A 623 -39.02 32.41 -29.47
CA PRO A 623 -38.09 33.32 -30.16
C PRO A 623 -36.56 33.05 -30.00
N VAL A 624 -35.72 33.79 -30.75
CA VAL A 624 -34.33 34.14 -30.34
C VAL A 624 -33.97 35.54 -30.85
N THR A 625 -33.88 36.56 -29.99
CA THR A 625 -33.03 37.76 -30.22
C THR A 625 -32.89 38.69 -28.98
N VAL A 626 -31.71 39.31 -28.84
CA VAL A 626 -31.44 40.64 -28.19
C VAL A 626 -31.34 40.77 -26.64
N GLN A 627 -30.12 41.16 -26.21
CA GLN A 627 -29.68 42.06 -25.11
C GLN A 627 -30.04 41.85 -23.62
N THR A 628 -28.99 41.54 -22.84
CA THR A 628 -28.38 42.38 -21.78
C THR A 628 -29.23 43.42 -21.03
N SER A 629 -29.45 43.21 -19.72
CA SER A 629 -29.44 44.31 -18.71
C SER A 629 -29.22 43.81 -17.26
N LEU A 630 -28.92 44.77 -16.39
CA LEU A 630 -28.48 44.78 -14.98
C LEU A 630 -29.00 43.70 -13.99
N PRO A 631 -28.24 43.38 -12.91
CA PRO A 631 -28.67 42.45 -11.86
C PRO A 631 -29.74 43.07 -10.95
N THR A 632 -30.79 42.30 -10.67
CA THR A 632 -31.82 42.65 -9.66
C THR A 632 -31.49 41.96 -8.33
N GLU A 633 -31.78 42.61 -7.19
CA GLU A 633 -31.69 41.93 -5.88
C GLU A 633 -32.60 40.70 -5.84
N PRO A 634 -32.14 39.53 -5.34
CA PRO A 634 -33.00 38.36 -5.18
C PRO A 634 -34.09 38.63 -4.13
N ASP A 635 -35.31 38.17 -4.42
CA ASP A 635 -36.49 38.36 -3.58
C ASP A 635 -36.23 37.96 -2.12
N LYS A 636 -36.56 38.88 -1.21
CA LYS A 636 -36.40 38.75 0.24
C LYS A 636 -37.20 37.57 0.78
N GLN A 637 -38.35 37.24 0.17
CA GLN A 637 -39.12 36.06 0.56
C GLN A 637 -38.39 34.76 0.20
N VAL A 638 -37.83 34.65 -1.01
CA VAL A 638 -37.03 33.49 -1.45
C VAL A 638 -35.76 33.32 -0.60
N LEU A 639 -35.14 34.42 -0.17
CA LEU A 639 -34.05 34.40 0.81
C LEU A 639 -34.49 33.87 2.18
N ILE A 640 -35.61 34.32 2.71
CA ILE A 640 -36.18 33.84 3.99
C ILE A 640 -36.52 32.35 3.90
N ASP A 641 -37.19 31.90 2.83
CA ASP A 641 -37.55 30.49 2.65
C ASP A 641 -36.31 29.60 2.48
N LYS A 642 -35.26 30.10 1.82
CA LYS A 642 -33.95 29.42 1.74
C LYS A 642 -33.26 29.35 3.11
N ILE A 643 -33.31 30.40 3.92
CA ILE A 643 -32.79 30.43 5.29
C ILE A 643 -33.56 29.42 6.17
N VAL A 644 -34.89 29.42 6.15
CA VAL A 644 -35.72 28.47 6.92
C VAL A 644 -35.49 27.03 6.47
N LYS A 645 -35.31 26.78 5.17
CA LYS A 645 -34.96 25.45 4.64
C LYS A 645 -33.57 25.00 5.08
N ILE A 646 -32.58 25.90 5.09
CA ILE A 646 -31.23 25.63 5.60
C ILE A 646 -31.28 25.37 7.12
N GLN A 647 -31.98 26.19 7.90
CA GLN A 647 -32.14 26.00 9.35
C GLN A 647 -32.77 24.64 9.68
N LYS A 648 -33.84 24.24 8.98
CA LYS A 648 -34.48 22.92 9.15
C LYS A 648 -33.56 21.76 8.74
N LEU A 649 -32.71 21.93 7.74
CA LEU A 649 -31.69 20.94 7.38
C LEU A 649 -30.53 20.91 8.38
N ASN A 650 -30.17 22.05 8.98
CA ASN A 650 -29.10 22.13 9.96
C ASN A 650 -29.53 21.52 11.30
N ALA A 651 -30.75 21.79 11.77
CA ALA A 651 -31.32 21.14 12.96
C ALA A 651 -31.29 19.61 12.86
N ARG A 652 -31.74 19.05 11.72
CA ARG A 652 -31.67 17.60 11.44
C ARG A 652 -30.24 17.04 11.40
N LYS A 653 -29.25 17.87 11.01
CA LYS A 653 -27.83 17.49 11.09
C LYS A 653 -27.34 17.51 12.53
N THR A 654 -27.71 18.51 13.33
CA THR A 654 -27.41 18.59 14.77
C THR A 654 -28.00 17.39 15.53
N GLU A 655 -29.30 17.11 15.35
CA GLU A 655 -29.97 15.91 15.91
C GLU A 655 -29.21 14.61 15.54
N LYS A 656 -28.72 14.51 14.30
CA LYS A 656 -27.96 13.34 13.85
C LYS A 656 -26.53 13.29 14.40
N ILE A 657 -25.88 14.43 14.64
CA ILE A 657 -24.58 14.52 15.29
C ILE A 657 -24.72 14.13 16.76
N GLU A 658 -25.67 14.70 17.50
CA GLU A 658 -25.96 14.37 18.90
C GLU A 658 -26.23 12.87 19.10
N PHE A 659 -27.02 12.25 18.20
CA PHE A 659 -27.23 10.80 18.19
C PHE A 659 -25.94 10.00 17.98
N LEU A 660 -25.06 10.44 17.06
CA LEU A 660 -23.80 9.75 16.78
C LEU A 660 -22.79 9.93 17.93
N GLU A 661 -22.73 11.10 18.55
CA GLU A 661 -21.91 11.37 19.73
C GLU A 661 -22.36 10.54 20.94
N GLU A 662 -23.67 10.38 21.15
CA GLU A 662 -24.22 9.50 22.18
C GLU A 662 -23.82 8.04 21.92
N HIS A 663 -23.99 7.55 20.68
CA HIS A 663 -23.58 6.20 20.30
C HIS A 663 -22.06 5.96 20.45
N VAL A 664 -21.23 6.95 20.10
CA VAL A 664 -19.77 6.90 20.32
C VAL A 664 -19.44 6.89 21.81
N ARG A 665 -20.09 7.72 22.65
CA ARG A 665 -19.90 7.72 24.10
C ARG A 665 -20.29 6.38 24.74
N GLN A 666 -21.38 5.76 24.28
CA GLN A 666 -21.78 4.40 24.70
C GLN A 666 -20.77 3.34 24.27
N LEU A 667 -20.28 3.37 23.02
CA LEU A 667 -19.27 2.43 22.52
C LEU A 667 -17.92 2.57 23.25
N VAL A 668 -17.51 3.78 23.61
CA VAL A 668 -16.32 4.03 24.44
C VAL A 668 -16.50 3.48 25.85
N ALA A 669 -17.68 3.64 26.47
CA ALA A 669 -17.97 3.06 27.78
C ALA A 669 -17.98 1.52 27.75
N GLU A 670 -18.56 0.91 26.70
CA GLU A 670 -18.49 -0.53 26.42
C GLU A 670 -17.04 -1.01 26.28
N LEU A 671 -16.21 -0.32 25.50
CA LEU A 671 -14.79 -0.63 25.32
C LEU A 671 -14.02 -0.54 26.64
N GLN A 672 -14.17 0.55 27.39
CA GLN A 672 -13.52 0.70 28.71
C GLN A 672 -13.95 -0.39 29.69
N LYS A 673 -15.22 -0.79 29.69
CA LYS A 673 -15.73 -1.91 30.50
C LYS A 673 -15.12 -3.25 30.06
N LYS A 674 -15.06 -3.52 28.76
CA LYS A 674 -14.45 -4.74 28.20
C LYS A 674 -12.94 -4.80 28.47
N THR A 675 -12.20 -3.70 28.27
CA THR A 675 -10.78 -3.59 28.61
C THR A 675 -10.54 -3.81 30.11
N ARG A 676 -11.36 -3.24 31.00
CA ARG A 676 -11.24 -3.48 32.45
C ARG A 676 -11.51 -4.94 32.82
N ILE A 677 -12.48 -5.60 32.16
CA ILE A 677 -12.74 -7.03 32.34
C ILE A 677 -11.53 -7.86 31.86
N ILE A 678 -11.01 -7.59 30.66
CA ILE A 678 -9.83 -8.27 30.10
C ILE A 678 -8.60 -8.10 31.02
N GLN A 679 -8.33 -6.87 31.48
CA GLN A 679 -7.27 -6.59 32.46
C GLN A 679 -7.48 -7.35 33.77
N THR A 680 -8.73 -7.49 34.23
CA THR A 680 -9.05 -8.26 35.45
C THR A 680 -8.81 -9.77 35.25
N TYR A 681 -9.08 -10.32 34.06
CA TYR A 681 -8.74 -11.71 33.73
C TYR A 681 -7.22 -11.91 33.62
N ILE A 682 -6.51 -11.05 32.88
CA ILE A 682 -5.04 -11.10 32.73
C ILE A 682 -4.32 -11.00 34.10
N MET A 683 -4.84 -10.19 35.03
CA MET A 683 -4.28 -10.06 36.38
C MET A 683 -4.71 -11.18 37.35
N ARG A 684 -5.65 -12.06 36.96
CA ARG A 684 -6.18 -13.14 37.79
C ARG A 684 -5.72 -14.53 37.35
N GLU A 685 -5.51 -14.74 36.05
CA GLU A 685 -5.02 -16.00 35.52
C GLU A 685 -3.49 -16.04 35.48
N GLN A 686 -2.92 -17.18 35.86
CA GLN A 686 -1.49 -17.41 35.78
C GLN A 686 -1.10 -17.72 34.32
N SER A 687 0.10 -17.28 33.92
CA SER A 687 0.64 -17.44 32.56
C SER A 687 0.60 -18.90 32.10
N GLY A 688 -0.35 -19.23 31.22
CA GLY A 688 -0.58 -20.58 30.70
C GLY A 688 -2.01 -21.12 30.80
N ALA A 689 -2.94 -20.40 31.45
CA ALA A 689 -4.36 -20.80 31.51
C ALA A 689 -5.08 -20.77 30.15
N LEU A 690 -4.72 -19.82 29.27
CA LEU A 690 -5.26 -19.68 27.92
C LEU A 690 -4.34 -20.39 26.90
N SER A 691 -4.26 -21.72 26.99
CA SER A 691 -3.64 -22.54 25.95
C SER A 691 -4.47 -22.50 24.67
N SER A 692 -3.82 -22.23 23.53
CA SER A 692 -4.43 -22.48 22.22
C SER A 692 -4.61 -23.99 22.03
N GLU A 693 -5.64 -24.40 21.30
CA GLU A 693 -5.90 -25.80 20.95
C GLU A 693 -4.69 -26.43 20.22
N THR A 694 -3.97 -25.63 19.42
CA THR A 694 -2.69 -26.01 18.80
C THR A 694 -1.55 -26.17 19.81
N MET A 695 -1.54 -25.37 20.89
CA MET A 695 -0.55 -25.45 21.96
C MET A 695 -0.79 -26.69 22.84
N ASP A 696 -2.04 -27.03 23.12
CA ASP A 696 -2.37 -28.29 23.82
C ASP A 696 -2.10 -29.53 22.95
N HIS A 697 -2.30 -29.45 21.62
CA HIS A 697 -1.84 -30.52 20.72
C HIS A 697 -0.32 -30.70 20.80
N ASN A 698 0.46 -29.61 20.80
CA ASN A 698 1.91 -29.65 21.00
C ASN A 698 2.31 -30.12 22.40
N LYS A 699 1.52 -29.83 23.43
CA LYS A 699 1.72 -30.32 24.81
C LYS A 699 1.48 -31.83 24.91
N VAL A 700 0.49 -32.34 24.17
CA VAL A 700 0.22 -33.78 24.03
C VAL A 700 1.31 -34.51 23.24
N THR A 701 1.90 -33.90 22.20
CA THR A 701 3.06 -34.51 21.51
C THR A 701 4.32 -34.47 22.37
N LEU A 702 4.63 -33.35 23.05
CA LEU A 702 5.71 -33.26 24.04
C LEU A 702 5.57 -34.30 25.16
N SER A 703 4.34 -34.53 25.65
CA SER A 703 4.06 -35.52 26.70
C SER A 703 4.07 -36.97 26.20
N LYS A 704 4.04 -37.20 24.87
CA LYS A 704 4.11 -38.54 24.25
C LYS A 704 5.53 -38.93 23.84
N HIS A 705 6.34 -37.97 23.38
CA HIS A 705 7.76 -38.21 23.05
C HIS A 705 8.71 -37.98 24.22
N GLY A 706 8.31 -37.18 25.22
CA GLY A 706 9.22 -36.70 26.26
C GLY A 706 10.15 -35.63 25.71
N GLY A 707 9.64 -34.41 25.54
CA GLY A 707 10.46 -33.31 25.00
C GLY A 707 11.69 -32.99 25.85
N ILE A 708 12.80 -32.65 25.19
CA ILE A 708 14.09 -32.09 25.64
C ILE A 708 14.48 -32.33 27.11
N MET A 709 13.77 -31.75 28.10
CA MET A 709 13.99 -32.01 29.53
C MET A 709 13.97 -33.51 29.89
N ALA A 710 13.16 -34.34 29.22
CA ALA A 710 13.21 -35.79 29.44
C ALA A 710 14.53 -36.41 28.95
N SER A 711 15.08 -35.93 27.84
CA SER A 711 16.42 -36.30 27.34
C SER A 711 17.57 -35.76 28.19
N VAL A 712 17.33 -34.74 29.03
CA VAL A 712 18.32 -34.24 30.02
C VAL A 712 18.40 -35.16 31.25
N TYR A 713 17.27 -35.70 31.71
CA TYR A 713 17.22 -36.58 32.90
C TYR A 713 17.32 -38.08 32.58
N ASN A 714 17.07 -38.50 31.34
CA ASN A 714 17.13 -39.89 30.91
C ASN A 714 18.42 -40.14 30.11
N SER A 715 19.18 -41.18 30.44
CA SER A 715 20.58 -41.39 29.98
C SER A 715 20.76 -41.80 28.50
N LYS A 716 19.81 -41.43 27.63
CA LYS A 716 19.87 -41.61 26.18
C LYS A 716 19.41 -40.32 25.51
N ALA A 717 20.29 -39.70 24.75
CA ALA A 717 19.91 -38.66 23.80
C ALA A 717 19.06 -39.31 22.69
N ILE A 718 17.75 -39.15 22.78
CA ILE A 718 16.76 -39.62 21.78
C ILE A 718 16.36 -38.48 20.82
N ASP A 719 16.66 -37.24 21.20
CA ASP A 719 16.23 -36.02 20.51
C ASP A 719 17.42 -35.35 19.81
N GLU A 720 17.36 -35.26 18.48
CA GLU A 720 18.41 -34.69 17.62
C GLU A 720 18.54 -33.16 17.82
N GLY A 721 17.54 -32.50 18.42
CA GLY A 721 17.58 -31.09 18.81
C GLY A 721 18.36 -30.79 20.09
N MET A 722 18.87 -31.80 20.81
CA MET A 722 19.56 -31.61 22.09
C MET A 722 21.04 -31.20 21.91
N THR A 723 21.28 -29.92 21.64
CA THR A 723 22.63 -29.36 21.47
C THR A 723 23.34 -29.08 22.81
N LEU A 724 24.67 -29.06 22.79
CA LEU A 724 25.49 -28.73 23.98
C LEU A 724 25.16 -27.33 24.53
N GLU A 725 24.97 -26.36 23.64
CA GLU A 725 24.57 -24.98 23.95
C GLU A 725 23.22 -24.96 24.70
N LEU A 726 22.24 -25.75 24.25
CA LEU A 726 20.94 -25.84 24.90
C LEU A 726 21.03 -26.52 26.29
N SER A 727 21.87 -27.53 26.49
CA SER A 727 22.15 -28.05 27.85
C SER A 727 22.75 -27.00 28.79
N LEU A 728 23.64 -26.13 28.28
CA LEU A 728 24.25 -25.09 29.10
C LEU A 728 23.23 -24.01 29.45
N GLU A 729 22.40 -23.59 28.50
CA GLU A 729 21.31 -22.62 28.75
C GLU A 729 20.26 -23.18 29.73
N ILE A 730 19.87 -24.45 29.60
CA ILE A 730 18.95 -25.12 30.54
C ILE A 730 19.56 -25.20 31.95
N ASN A 731 20.83 -25.59 32.08
CA ASN A 731 21.50 -25.64 33.39
C ASN A 731 21.62 -24.24 34.01
N GLN A 732 21.96 -23.21 33.22
CA GLN A 732 22.07 -21.84 33.71
C GLN A 732 20.70 -21.29 34.18
N LYS A 733 19.61 -21.60 33.48
CA LYS A 733 18.25 -21.27 33.91
C LYS A 733 17.82 -22.02 35.17
N LEU A 734 18.13 -23.32 35.28
CA LEU A 734 17.85 -24.11 36.48
C LEU A 734 18.65 -23.61 37.69
N GLN A 735 19.92 -23.25 37.50
CA GLN A 735 20.76 -22.64 38.54
C GLN A 735 20.17 -21.31 39.01
N ALA A 736 19.81 -20.40 38.09
CA ALA A 736 19.21 -19.11 38.46
C ALA A 736 17.90 -19.26 39.24
N VAL A 737 17.05 -20.24 38.88
CA VAL A 737 15.81 -20.56 39.63
C VAL A 737 16.14 -21.12 41.02
N LEU A 738 17.20 -21.94 41.15
CA LEU A 738 17.63 -22.51 42.41
C LEU A 738 18.26 -21.45 43.34
N GLU A 739 19.03 -20.51 42.79
CA GLU A 739 19.59 -19.35 43.50
C GLU A 739 18.48 -18.40 44.03
N ASP A 740 17.51 -18.03 43.18
CA ASP A 740 16.34 -17.24 43.59
C ASP A 740 15.47 -17.97 44.64
N THR A 741 15.32 -19.30 44.51
CA THR A 741 14.61 -20.13 45.50
C THR A 741 15.37 -20.20 46.83
N LEU A 742 16.70 -20.32 46.82
CA LEU A 742 17.52 -20.27 48.04
C LEU A 742 17.44 -18.90 48.70
N LEU A 743 17.57 -17.81 47.92
CA LEU A 743 17.47 -16.44 48.42
C LEU A 743 16.11 -16.19 49.11
N LYS A 744 15.00 -16.60 48.47
CA LYS A 744 13.65 -16.52 49.06
C LYS A 744 13.52 -17.32 50.34
N ASN A 745 14.10 -18.51 50.42
CA ASN A 745 14.08 -19.32 51.64
C ASN A 745 14.91 -18.69 52.78
N ILE A 746 16.04 -18.04 52.46
CA ILE A 746 16.85 -17.28 53.42
C ILE A 746 16.04 -16.10 53.97
N THR A 747 15.48 -15.25 53.09
CA THR A 747 14.67 -14.10 53.51
C THR A 747 13.40 -14.50 54.26
N LEU A 748 12.76 -15.62 53.91
CA LEU A 748 11.64 -16.17 54.68
C LEU A 748 12.09 -16.62 56.09
N LYS A 749 13.26 -17.24 56.22
CA LYS A 749 13.83 -17.64 57.51
C LYS A 749 14.19 -16.42 58.37
N GLU A 750 14.81 -15.39 57.81
CA GLU A 750 15.13 -14.12 58.48
C GLU A 750 13.85 -13.40 58.96
N ASN A 751 12.81 -13.36 58.13
CA ASN A 751 11.50 -12.81 58.51
C ASN A 751 10.85 -13.62 59.64
N MET A 752 10.96 -14.95 59.60
CA MET A 752 10.39 -15.84 60.62
C MET A 752 11.15 -15.74 61.96
N GLU A 753 12.48 -15.57 61.93
CA GLU A 753 13.30 -15.29 63.11
C GLU A 753 13.01 -13.90 63.68
N THR A 754 12.82 -12.89 62.82
CA THR A 754 12.41 -11.53 63.23
C THR A 754 11.04 -11.56 63.91
N LEU A 755 10.06 -12.24 63.32
CA LEU A 755 8.73 -12.43 63.92
C LEU A 755 8.81 -13.21 65.23
N GLY A 756 9.66 -14.24 65.31
CA GLY A 756 9.92 -15.00 66.54
C GLY A 756 10.50 -14.14 67.67
N ASN A 757 11.47 -13.28 67.35
CA ASN A 757 12.05 -12.32 68.28
C ASN A 757 11.02 -11.27 68.75
N GLU A 758 10.15 -10.79 67.87
CA GLU A 758 9.09 -9.85 68.23
C GLU A 758 7.99 -10.51 69.07
N ILE A 759 7.60 -11.75 68.77
CA ILE A 759 6.72 -12.58 69.61
C ILE A 759 7.35 -12.82 70.99
N ALA A 760 8.65 -13.12 71.07
CA ALA A 760 9.36 -13.30 72.34
C ALA A 760 9.38 -12.01 73.17
N LYS A 761 9.61 -10.85 72.52
CA LYS A 761 9.58 -9.51 73.14
C LYS A 761 8.18 -9.10 73.61
N LEU A 762 7.13 -9.53 72.90
CA LEU A 762 5.73 -9.35 73.33
C LEU A 762 5.36 -10.31 74.47
N ALA A 763 5.92 -11.52 74.49
CA ALA A 763 5.73 -12.50 75.56
C ALA A 763 6.46 -12.11 76.85
N SER A 764 7.62 -11.44 76.78
CA SER A 764 8.35 -10.92 77.94
C SER A 764 7.77 -9.61 78.51
N ASN A 765 6.76 -9.03 77.85
CA ASN A 765 6.03 -7.84 78.29
C ASN A 765 4.63 -8.18 78.84
N LYS A 766 4.46 -9.41 79.34
CA LYS A 766 3.29 -9.90 80.09
C LYS A 766 3.73 -10.46 81.45
#